data_AF-A0AAW0AT84-F1
#
_entry.id   AF-A0AAW0AT84-F1
#
_cell.length_a   1.000
_cell.length_b   1.000
_cell.length_c   1.000
_cell.angle_alpha   90.00
_cell.angle_beta   90.00
_cell.angle_gamma   90.00
#
_symmetry.space_group_name_H-M   'P 1'
#
loop_
_entity.id
_entity.type
_entity.pdbx_description
1 polymer ?
#
loop_
_entity_poly.entity_id
_entity_poly.type
_entity_poly.pdbx_seq_one_letter_code
_entity_poly.pdbx_strand_id
1 'polypeptide(L)'
;MARALRWQDPIGRQTIQQITKKLIPDWRDGLRPVQEDLVSAILDGDDVLCCTATGDGKSAAFFIPILALNEYNTHKSLYTIGLPSRVSEPVGIIITPTKGLASNIVLELGSMNFTAFAYCRESLAEARRNGRKLDNEIAGCTKWQVVCVDPEHLKSEEWRNIADSPVFRSRLLYAAMDEAHLINEWGAEFRVDFKTVGLFLRGRLPSSISVVGLSATLAPGKDTEAVCASLGLFHGCYRMIRRTNERPNIQISVQILTHGLAGYEFPDLLPFLASGRKAIIHFQSLPTLFRCYVYLWRIQPSTANKLRRVRMYHSLCPPAYNEKTIQLIDGDPRCQIILATIAFSNGINARSLLDSISLAPAKTLDILVQDKGRLARVPDALGRGIILVSKTTLTLAEKRIKSLSNPLPLLPTKKSKGGRKSKTANSMNSAMAQFLTESHCYIAFLNKHYQNPPLSTSSLDCIAANRALPCSLCLQRSEQNLDFPAPPDTPRFPPLAAPDSSSKPANSSSKSRLTRDERKLAKKHLQKFGTRLQQLEHKRGRFLEHPRSLFLPSSIQSTLLDKMLSISSLSDLQSTVHTWRHRDSHCMSLYQVILEIQTEIGVDRDEAREARNAAARAKRREKRKAEETEDDEEEADEDGEDDASENDEMDVSRNPSKKAKHTPLDDLTNTTKTRKKPEPQRSAALIAQEYGPGYKTRVRR
;
A
#
# COMPACT_ATOMS: atom_id res chain seq x y z
N MET A 1 -54.84 -3.01 -22.79
CA MET A 1 -54.26 -4.33 -22.45
C MET A 1 -53.79 -4.27 -21.00
N ALA A 2 -53.81 -5.38 -20.26
CA ALA A 2 -53.16 -5.46 -18.96
C ALA A 2 -51.62 -5.33 -19.13
N ARG A 3 -50.93 -4.74 -18.15
CA ARG A 3 -49.47 -4.68 -18.17
C ARG A 3 -48.91 -6.08 -17.89
N ALA A 4 -47.90 -6.50 -18.65
CA ALA A 4 -47.16 -7.72 -18.33
C ALA A 4 -46.56 -7.64 -16.92
N LEU A 5 -46.56 -8.77 -16.20
CA LEU A 5 -45.94 -8.87 -14.88
C LEU A 5 -44.42 -8.75 -15.00
N ARG A 6 -43.80 -8.10 -14.02
CA ARG A 6 -42.34 -7.99 -13.87
C ARG A 6 -41.87 -8.74 -12.63
N TRP A 7 -40.64 -9.23 -12.66
CA TRP A 7 -39.94 -9.73 -11.47
C TRP A 7 -39.74 -8.64 -10.40
N GLN A 8 -39.71 -7.37 -10.80
CA GLN A 8 -39.68 -6.21 -9.90
C GLN A 8 -41.03 -5.86 -9.26
N ASP A 9 -42.14 -6.45 -9.71
CA ASP A 9 -43.45 -6.27 -9.07
C ASP A 9 -43.53 -7.05 -7.75
N PRO A 10 -44.40 -6.66 -6.78
CA PRO A 10 -44.45 -7.30 -5.46
C PRO A 10 -44.61 -8.82 -5.51
N ILE A 11 -45.39 -9.34 -6.47
CA ILE A 11 -45.62 -10.78 -6.64
C ILE A 11 -44.43 -11.52 -7.27
N GLY A 12 -43.65 -10.83 -8.12
CA GLY A 12 -42.38 -11.32 -8.65
C GLY A 12 -41.30 -11.38 -7.58
N ARG A 13 -41.18 -10.31 -6.77
CA ARG A 13 -40.32 -10.24 -5.58
C ARG A 13 -40.65 -11.34 -4.58
N GLN A 14 -41.94 -11.54 -4.26
CA GLN A 14 -42.40 -12.62 -3.40
C GLN A 14 -42.04 -14.00 -3.95
N THR A 15 -42.18 -14.22 -5.26
CA THR A 15 -41.81 -15.48 -5.92
C THR A 15 -40.29 -15.74 -5.81
N ILE A 16 -39.45 -14.72 -6.02
CA ILE A 16 -37.98 -14.83 -5.83
C ILE A 16 -37.66 -15.17 -4.37
N GLN A 17 -38.31 -14.53 -3.40
CA GLN A 17 -38.11 -14.79 -1.97
C GLN A 17 -38.52 -16.22 -1.58
N GLN A 18 -39.65 -16.71 -2.09
CA GLN A 18 -40.10 -18.10 -1.89
C GLN A 18 -39.09 -19.12 -2.44
N ILE A 19 -38.66 -18.92 -3.70
CA ILE A 19 -37.68 -19.80 -4.35
C ILE A 19 -36.33 -19.79 -3.61
N THR A 20 -35.86 -18.60 -3.20
CA THR A 20 -34.60 -18.45 -2.45
C THR A 20 -34.64 -19.25 -1.15
N LYS A 21 -35.72 -19.11 -0.36
CA LYS A 21 -35.90 -19.83 0.91
C LYS A 21 -36.08 -21.35 0.72
N LYS A 22 -36.70 -21.78 -0.39
CA LYS A 22 -36.87 -23.19 -0.75
C LYS A 22 -35.53 -23.87 -1.08
N LEU A 23 -34.66 -23.20 -1.85
CA LEU A 23 -33.46 -23.81 -2.43
C LEU A 23 -32.14 -23.48 -1.72
N ILE A 24 -32.14 -22.53 -0.77
CA ILE A 24 -30.96 -22.18 0.03
C ILE A 24 -31.32 -22.25 1.53
N PRO A 25 -31.17 -23.42 2.18
CA PRO A 25 -31.62 -23.64 3.57
C PRO A 25 -31.00 -22.71 4.62
N ASP A 26 -29.80 -22.19 4.34
CA ASP A 26 -29.11 -21.21 5.19
C ASP A 26 -29.73 -19.80 5.11
N TRP A 27 -30.45 -19.47 4.03
CA TRP A 27 -31.01 -18.14 3.79
C TRP A 27 -32.48 -18.09 4.23
N ARG A 28 -32.76 -18.49 5.48
CA ARG A 28 -34.12 -18.59 6.06
C ARG A 28 -34.91 -17.29 5.97
N ASP A 29 -34.24 -16.16 6.19
CA ASP A 29 -34.84 -14.82 6.08
C ASP A 29 -35.04 -14.38 4.63
N GLY A 30 -34.36 -15.01 3.67
CA GLY A 30 -34.43 -14.76 2.24
C GLY A 30 -33.36 -13.79 1.73
N LEU A 31 -33.67 -13.08 0.65
CA LEU A 31 -32.83 -12.01 0.12
C LEU A 31 -32.94 -10.75 0.98
N ARG A 32 -31.81 -10.11 1.29
CA ARG A 32 -31.81 -8.73 1.80
C ARG A 32 -32.36 -7.77 0.73
N PRO A 33 -32.95 -6.62 1.10
CA PRO A 33 -33.61 -5.72 0.14
C PRO A 33 -32.75 -5.29 -1.06
N VAL A 34 -31.43 -5.08 -0.87
CA VAL A 34 -30.50 -4.77 -1.97
C VAL A 34 -30.27 -5.96 -2.91
N GLN A 35 -30.30 -7.18 -2.40
CA GLN A 35 -30.17 -8.40 -3.20
C GLN A 35 -31.46 -8.64 -3.99
N GLU A 36 -32.63 -8.39 -3.40
CA GLU A 36 -33.93 -8.49 -4.07
C GLU A 36 -34.08 -7.44 -5.19
N ASP A 37 -33.75 -6.17 -4.92
CA ASP A 37 -33.74 -5.11 -5.95
C ASP A 37 -32.82 -5.45 -7.12
N LEU A 38 -31.65 -6.04 -6.85
CA LEU A 38 -30.64 -6.39 -7.84
C LEU A 38 -31.05 -7.61 -8.68
N VAL A 39 -31.50 -8.69 -8.03
CA VAL A 39 -31.92 -9.93 -8.70
C VAL A 39 -33.15 -9.70 -9.57
N SER A 40 -34.17 -8.98 -9.07
CA SER A 40 -35.40 -8.71 -9.82
C SER A 40 -35.14 -7.87 -11.09
N ALA A 41 -34.23 -6.91 -11.05
CA ALA A 41 -33.81 -6.14 -12.23
C ALA A 41 -33.10 -7.02 -13.28
N ILE A 42 -32.18 -7.89 -12.86
CA ILE A 42 -31.46 -8.83 -13.74
C ILE A 42 -32.43 -9.83 -14.40
N LEU A 43 -33.42 -10.32 -13.65
CA LEU A 43 -34.44 -11.25 -14.15
C LEU A 43 -35.37 -10.60 -15.18
N ASP A 44 -35.74 -9.33 -15.02
CA ASP A 44 -36.49 -8.58 -16.04
C ASP A 44 -35.66 -8.24 -17.28
N GLY A 45 -34.34 -8.09 -17.14
CA GLY A 45 -33.45 -7.71 -18.24
C GLY A 45 -33.01 -6.25 -18.22
N ASP A 46 -33.23 -5.52 -17.12
CA ASP A 46 -32.66 -4.19 -16.95
C ASP A 46 -31.14 -4.30 -16.83
N ASP A 47 -30.40 -3.35 -17.41
CA ASP A 47 -29.00 -3.11 -17.05
C ASP A 47 -28.91 -2.50 -15.65
N VAL A 48 -27.83 -2.77 -14.89
CA VAL A 48 -27.74 -2.35 -13.48
C VAL A 48 -26.35 -1.84 -13.12
N LEU A 49 -26.28 -0.76 -12.33
CA LEU A 49 -25.07 -0.43 -11.54
C LEU A 49 -25.43 -0.48 -10.05
N CYS A 50 -24.83 -1.42 -9.31
CA CYS A 50 -25.05 -1.60 -7.88
C CYS A 50 -23.84 -1.16 -7.04
N CYS A 51 -24.05 -0.17 -6.19
CA CYS A 51 -23.11 0.33 -5.20
C CYS A 51 -23.67 0.10 -3.79
N THR A 52 -23.08 -0.83 -3.03
CA THR A 52 -23.49 -1.23 -1.67
C THR A 52 -22.27 -1.79 -0.95
N ALA A 53 -22.22 -1.80 0.39
CA ALA A 53 -21.03 -2.14 1.17
C ALA A 53 -20.41 -3.53 0.87
N THR A 54 -19.18 -3.72 1.36
CA THR A 54 -18.52 -5.02 1.42
C THR A 54 -19.15 -5.88 2.54
N GLY A 55 -19.83 -6.96 2.16
CA GLY A 55 -20.59 -7.85 3.06
C GLY A 55 -22.08 -7.96 2.74
N ASP A 56 -22.63 -7.02 1.96
CA ASP A 56 -24.06 -6.92 1.64
C ASP A 56 -24.60 -8.01 0.69
N GLY A 57 -23.74 -8.96 0.30
CA GLY A 57 -24.16 -10.10 -0.52
C GLY A 57 -24.38 -9.78 -1.99
N LYS A 58 -23.59 -8.86 -2.56
CA LYS A 58 -23.54 -8.60 -4.01
C LYS A 58 -23.41 -9.89 -4.84
N SER A 59 -22.73 -10.92 -4.31
CA SER A 59 -22.64 -12.26 -4.89
C SER A 59 -23.99 -12.91 -5.23
N ALA A 60 -25.12 -12.48 -4.65
CA ALA A 60 -26.44 -12.97 -5.05
C ALA A 60 -26.74 -12.77 -6.55
N ALA A 61 -26.23 -11.68 -7.15
CA ALA A 61 -26.35 -11.45 -8.60
C ALA A 61 -25.65 -12.53 -9.44
N PHE A 62 -24.71 -13.28 -8.87
CA PHE A 62 -23.94 -14.31 -9.57
C PHE A 62 -24.65 -15.65 -9.71
N PHE A 63 -25.78 -15.88 -9.04
CA PHE A 63 -26.43 -17.19 -9.09
C PHE A 63 -27.94 -17.18 -8.82
N ILE A 64 -28.44 -16.28 -7.95
CA ILE A 64 -29.88 -16.21 -7.67
C ILE A 64 -30.72 -15.96 -8.94
N PRO A 65 -30.32 -15.11 -9.91
CA PRO A 65 -31.08 -14.98 -11.16
C PRO A 65 -31.17 -16.29 -11.95
N ILE A 66 -30.10 -17.09 -11.97
CA ILE A 66 -30.08 -18.39 -12.67
C ILE A 66 -30.91 -19.42 -11.89
N LEU A 67 -30.75 -19.49 -10.57
CA LEU A 67 -31.45 -20.41 -9.67
C LEU A 67 -32.97 -20.14 -9.67
N ALA A 68 -33.37 -18.87 -9.51
CA ALA A 68 -34.78 -18.47 -9.50
C ALA A 68 -35.47 -18.76 -10.84
N LEU A 69 -34.77 -18.51 -11.95
CA LEU A 69 -35.32 -18.68 -13.28
C LEU A 69 -35.40 -20.14 -13.72
N ASN A 70 -34.40 -20.97 -13.38
CA ASN A 70 -34.50 -22.43 -13.57
C ASN A 70 -35.67 -23.02 -12.79
N GLU A 71 -35.76 -22.74 -11.48
CA GLU A 71 -36.83 -23.25 -10.62
C GLU A 71 -38.22 -22.82 -11.09
N TYR A 72 -38.39 -21.54 -11.44
CA TYR A 72 -39.63 -21.06 -12.03
C TYR A 72 -39.91 -21.73 -13.39
N ASN A 73 -38.91 -21.91 -14.25
CA ASN A 73 -39.09 -22.54 -15.57
C ASN A 73 -39.53 -24.01 -15.47
N THR A 74 -38.92 -24.79 -14.58
CA THR A 74 -39.22 -26.21 -14.36
C THR A 74 -40.54 -26.41 -13.61
N HIS A 75 -40.84 -25.56 -12.62
CA HIS A 75 -41.96 -25.76 -11.70
C HIS A 75 -43.02 -24.64 -11.79
N LYS A 76 -43.34 -24.15 -13.00
CA LYS A 76 -44.28 -23.02 -13.25
C LYS A 76 -45.62 -23.12 -12.52
N SER A 77 -46.13 -24.34 -12.30
CA SER A 77 -47.40 -24.59 -11.61
C SER A 77 -47.36 -24.32 -10.10
N LEU A 78 -46.18 -24.17 -9.50
CA LEU A 78 -46.01 -23.81 -8.07
C LEU A 78 -45.99 -22.30 -7.81
N TYR A 79 -45.98 -21.47 -8.87
CA TYR A 79 -45.69 -20.04 -8.81
C TYR A 79 -46.69 -19.21 -9.62
N THR A 80 -46.59 -17.88 -9.51
CA THR A 80 -47.48 -16.96 -10.25
C THR A 80 -47.20 -17.04 -11.75
N ILE A 81 -48.17 -17.52 -12.51
CA ILE A 81 -48.10 -17.58 -13.97
C ILE A 81 -48.04 -16.16 -14.55
N GLY A 82 -47.11 -15.95 -15.49
CA GLY A 82 -46.98 -14.71 -16.26
C GLY A 82 -45.71 -13.90 -15.99
N LEU A 83 -44.89 -14.29 -15.02
CA LEU A 83 -43.54 -13.74 -14.84
C LEU A 83 -42.65 -14.11 -16.05
N PRO A 84 -41.77 -13.20 -16.53
CA PRO A 84 -41.08 -13.37 -17.80
C PRO A 84 -39.92 -14.36 -17.71
N SER A 85 -39.97 -15.41 -18.52
CA SER A 85 -38.95 -16.47 -18.56
C SER A 85 -37.64 -16.02 -19.22
N ARG A 86 -37.69 -15.26 -20.35
CA ARG A 86 -36.54 -14.78 -21.17
C ARG A 86 -35.58 -15.85 -21.72
N VAL A 87 -35.15 -16.82 -20.92
CA VAL A 87 -34.21 -17.90 -21.23
C VAL A 87 -34.68 -19.18 -20.54
N SER A 88 -34.59 -20.34 -21.21
CA SER A 88 -34.97 -21.65 -20.65
C SER A 88 -33.94 -22.21 -19.67
N GLU A 89 -32.67 -22.30 -20.10
CA GLU A 89 -31.53 -22.85 -19.35
C GLU A 89 -30.46 -21.75 -19.15
N PRO A 90 -30.66 -20.83 -18.19
CA PRO A 90 -29.83 -19.63 -18.06
C PRO A 90 -28.40 -19.89 -17.57
N VAL A 91 -27.44 -19.22 -18.21
CA VAL A 91 -26.03 -19.11 -17.79
C VAL A 91 -25.61 -17.64 -17.62
N GLY A 92 -24.51 -17.40 -16.91
CA GLY A 92 -23.98 -16.05 -16.63
C GLY A 92 -22.46 -15.92 -16.74
N ILE A 93 -21.99 -14.75 -17.17
CA ILE A 93 -20.55 -14.39 -17.17
C ILE A 93 -20.26 -13.49 -15.98
N ILE A 94 -19.12 -13.69 -15.31
CA ILE A 94 -18.59 -12.77 -14.30
C ILE A 94 -17.18 -12.34 -14.69
N ILE A 95 -17.02 -11.07 -15.02
CA ILE A 95 -15.73 -10.46 -15.30
C ILE A 95 -15.12 -10.07 -13.95
N THR A 96 -13.98 -10.68 -13.63
CA THR A 96 -13.34 -10.61 -12.31
C THR A 96 -11.96 -9.93 -12.39
N PRO A 97 -11.60 -9.07 -11.42
CA PRO A 97 -10.31 -8.40 -11.42
C PRO A 97 -9.15 -9.32 -11.02
N THR A 98 -9.37 -10.38 -10.24
CA THR A 98 -8.28 -11.27 -9.79
C THR A 98 -8.71 -12.73 -9.84
N LYS A 99 -7.75 -13.61 -10.14
CA LYS A 99 -7.94 -15.06 -10.10
C LYS A 99 -8.35 -15.56 -8.72
N GLY A 100 -7.84 -14.92 -7.66
CA GLY A 100 -8.25 -15.22 -6.28
C GLY A 100 -9.73 -14.93 -6.02
N LEU A 101 -10.28 -13.85 -6.60
CA LEU A 101 -11.72 -13.58 -6.53
C LEU A 101 -12.52 -14.58 -7.38
N ALA A 102 -12.07 -14.90 -8.60
CA ALA A 102 -12.70 -15.95 -9.43
C ALA A 102 -12.75 -17.31 -8.72
N SER A 103 -11.63 -17.76 -8.13
CA SER A 103 -11.57 -19.00 -7.35
C SER A 103 -12.48 -18.95 -6.12
N ASN A 104 -12.54 -17.82 -5.40
CA ASN A 104 -13.40 -17.67 -4.24
C ASN A 104 -14.89 -17.69 -4.62
N ILE A 105 -15.28 -17.11 -5.75
CA ILE A 105 -16.66 -17.19 -6.28
C ILE A 105 -16.98 -18.64 -6.66
N VAL A 106 -16.09 -19.34 -7.37
CA VAL A 106 -16.29 -20.75 -7.75
C VAL A 106 -16.43 -21.66 -6.51
N LEU A 107 -15.66 -21.42 -5.45
CA LEU A 107 -15.77 -22.15 -4.19
C LEU A 107 -17.07 -21.82 -3.43
N GLU A 108 -17.47 -20.55 -3.37
CA GLU A 108 -18.73 -20.11 -2.75
C GLU A 108 -19.94 -20.72 -3.47
N LEU A 109 -19.99 -20.66 -4.80
CA LEU A 109 -21.05 -21.27 -5.61
C LEU A 109 -21.05 -22.80 -5.52
N GLY A 110 -19.88 -23.45 -5.53
CA GLY A 110 -19.75 -24.90 -5.36
C GLY A 110 -20.31 -25.40 -4.03
N SER A 111 -20.15 -24.63 -2.94
CA SER A 111 -20.75 -24.99 -1.64
C SER A 111 -22.28 -24.89 -1.60
N MET A 112 -22.89 -24.20 -2.58
CA MET A 112 -24.34 -24.13 -2.78
C MET A 112 -24.82 -25.07 -3.91
N ASN A 113 -24.03 -26.10 -4.25
CA ASN A 113 -24.29 -27.07 -5.32
C ASN A 113 -24.52 -26.45 -6.71
N PHE A 114 -23.89 -25.30 -6.98
CA PHE A 114 -24.07 -24.52 -8.20
C PHE A 114 -22.81 -24.58 -9.07
N THR A 115 -22.93 -24.87 -10.37
CA THR A 115 -21.75 -25.17 -11.20
C THR A 115 -21.10 -23.92 -11.78
N ALA A 116 -19.85 -23.67 -11.37
CA ALA A 116 -19.08 -22.50 -11.79
C ALA A 116 -17.66 -22.87 -12.24
N PHE A 117 -17.06 -22.04 -13.10
CA PHE A 117 -15.69 -22.21 -13.60
C PHE A 117 -14.90 -20.92 -13.58
N ALA A 118 -13.59 -21.01 -13.27
CA ALA A 118 -12.65 -19.89 -13.35
C ALA A 118 -11.80 -20.02 -14.63
N TYR A 119 -12.20 -19.32 -15.68
CA TYR A 119 -11.44 -19.19 -16.92
C TYR A 119 -10.23 -18.28 -16.68
N CYS A 120 -9.04 -18.87 -16.63
CA CYS A 120 -7.79 -18.15 -16.42
C CYS A 120 -6.62 -18.96 -17.01
N ARG A 121 -5.43 -18.35 -17.05
CA ARG A 121 -4.21 -18.98 -17.63
C ARG A 121 -3.91 -20.38 -17.09
N GLU A 122 -4.12 -20.63 -15.80
CA GLU A 122 -3.76 -21.87 -15.12
C GLU A 122 -4.74 -22.99 -15.49
N SER A 123 -6.06 -22.73 -15.44
CA SER A 123 -7.09 -23.70 -15.89
C SER A 123 -7.04 -23.95 -17.39
N LEU A 124 -6.66 -22.95 -18.21
CA LEU A 124 -6.33 -23.14 -19.63
C LEU A 124 -5.10 -24.04 -19.84
N ALA A 125 -4.02 -23.83 -19.07
CA ALA A 125 -2.82 -24.65 -19.18
C ALA A 125 -3.03 -26.08 -18.68
N GLU A 126 -3.94 -26.31 -17.74
CA GLU A 126 -4.41 -27.63 -17.35
C GLU A 126 -5.27 -28.29 -18.44
N ALA A 127 -6.33 -27.61 -18.90
CA ALA A 127 -7.21 -28.14 -19.94
C ALA A 127 -6.47 -28.50 -21.22
N ARG A 128 -5.55 -27.64 -21.69
CA ARG A 128 -4.73 -27.91 -22.88
C ARG A 128 -3.77 -29.09 -22.70
N ARG A 129 -3.21 -29.31 -21.49
CA ARG A 129 -2.43 -30.53 -21.18
C ARG A 129 -3.31 -31.79 -21.22
N ASN A 130 -4.57 -31.67 -20.85
CA ASN A 130 -5.56 -32.75 -20.83
C ASN A 130 -6.37 -32.86 -22.14
N GLY A 131 -5.91 -32.24 -23.24
CA GLY A 131 -6.56 -32.29 -24.57
C GLY A 131 -7.93 -31.58 -24.67
N ARG A 132 -8.35 -30.85 -23.64
CA ARG A 132 -9.69 -30.25 -23.52
C ARG A 132 -9.79 -28.89 -24.23
N LYS A 133 -10.86 -28.71 -25.01
CA LYS A 133 -11.24 -27.46 -25.68
C LYS A 133 -12.26 -26.70 -24.83
N LEU A 134 -11.78 -25.82 -23.95
CA LEU A 134 -12.64 -25.06 -23.03
C LEU A 134 -13.61 -24.11 -23.75
N ASP A 135 -13.24 -23.60 -24.93
CA ASP A 135 -14.14 -22.81 -25.76
C ASP A 135 -15.38 -23.62 -26.18
N ASN A 136 -15.19 -24.84 -26.69
CA ASN A 136 -16.30 -25.75 -26.99
C ASN A 136 -17.10 -26.15 -25.74
N GLU A 137 -16.44 -26.44 -24.62
CA GLU A 137 -17.13 -26.83 -23.37
C GLU A 137 -17.99 -25.70 -22.79
N ILE A 138 -17.55 -24.44 -22.90
CA ILE A 138 -18.32 -23.26 -22.46
C ILE A 138 -19.40 -22.91 -23.49
N ALA A 139 -19.06 -22.89 -24.79
CA ALA A 139 -19.98 -22.58 -25.88
C ALA A 139 -21.19 -23.53 -25.94
N GLY A 140 -21.03 -24.78 -25.48
CA GLY A 140 -22.10 -25.77 -25.36
C GLY A 140 -22.96 -25.68 -24.09
N CYS A 141 -22.55 -24.90 -23.08
CA CYS A 141 -23.31 -24.67 -21.83
C CYS A 141 -23.73 -25.93 -21.04
N THR A 142 -23.00 -27.05 -21.17
CA THR A 142 -23.39 -28.35 -20.58
C THR A 142 -22.82 -28.62 -19.18
N LYS A 143 -21.83 -27.84 -18.72
CA LYS A 143 -21.08 -28.13 -17.47
C LYS A 143 -21.15 -27.04 -16.40
N TRP A 144 -21.33 -25.78 -16.79
CA TRP A 144 -21.21 -24.63 -15.91
C TRP A 144 -22.34 -23.65 -16.17
N GLN A 145 -23.06 -23.30 -15.10
CA GLN A 145 -24.03 -22.22 -15.07
C GLN A 145 -23.35 -20.84 -15.03
N VAL A 146 -22.14 -20.76 -14.47
CA VAL A 146 -21.36 -19.52 -14.35
C VAL A 146 -19.93 -19.67 -14.84
N VAL A 147 -19.45 -18.70 -15.61
CA VAL A 147 -18.04 -18.57 -15.98
C VAL A 147 -17.46 -17.26 -15.47
N CYS A 148 -16.55 -17.36 -14.49
CA CYS A 148 -15.67 -16.27 -14.09
C CYS A 148 -14.51 -16.14 -15.10
N VAL A 149 -14.16 -14.91 -15.50
CA VAL A 149 -13.11 -14.64 -16.50
C VAL A 149 -12.34 -13.35 -16.15
N ASP A 150 -11.05 -13.26 -16.47
CA ASP A 150 -10.26 -12.03 -16.38
C ASP A 150 -10.29 -11.21 -17.70
N PRO A 151 -10.37 -9.85 -17.66
CA PRO A 151 -10.61 -9.00 -18.84
C PRO A 151 -9.69 -9.23 -20.04
N GLU A 152 -8.43 -9.60 -19.81
CA GLU A 152 -7.44 -9.92 -20.83
C GLU A 152 -7.89 -11.05 -21.77
N HIS A 153 -8.67 -12.02 -21.27
CA HIS A 153 -9.08 -13.19 -22.03
C HIS A 153 -10.28 -12.92 -22.96
N LEU A 154 -11.09 -11.87 -22.71
CA LEU A 154 -12.24 -11.48 -23.55
C LEU A 154 -11.86 -11.09 -25.00
N LYS A 155 -10.57 -10.88 -25.27
CA LYS A 155 -10.03 -10.56 -26.60
C LYS A 155 -9.57 -11.80 -27.39
N SER A 156 -9.48 -12.97 -26.76
CA SER A 156 -9.00 -14.18 -27.42
C SER A 156 -9.94 -14.66 -28.52
N GLU A 157 -9.46 -15.57 -29.36
CA GLU A 157 -10.27 -16.26 -30.35
C GLU A 157 -11.27 -17.22 -29.69
N GLU A 158 -10.84 -17.93 -28.64
CA GLU A 158 -11.67 -18.78 -27.78
C GLU A 158 -12.92 -18.04 -27.28
N TRP A 159 -12.79 -16.78 -26.82
CA TRP A 159 -13.94 -15.98 -26.36
C TRP A 159 -14.81 -15.40 -27.47
N ARG A 160 -14.33 -15.36 -28.73
CA ARG A 160 -15.18 -15.09 -29.90
C ARG A 160 -16.01 -16.33 -30.21
N ASN A 161 -15.39 -17.51 -30.27
CA ASN A 161 -16.07 -18.80 -30.47
C ASN A 161 -17.20 -19.00 -29.44
N ILE A 162 -16.94 -18.68 -28.16
CA ILE A 162 -17.95 -18.68 -27.10
C ILE A 162 -19.07 -17.65 -27.37
N ALA A 163 -18.73 -16.37 -27.61
CA ALA A 163 -19.71 -15.30 -27.77
C ALA A 163 -20.56 -15.41 -29.03
N ASP A 164 -20.02 -16.02 -30.09
CA ASP A 164 -20.67 -16.18 -31.39
C ASP A 164 -21.49 -17.50 -31.47
N SER A 165 -21.34 -18.42 -30.50
CA SER A 165 -22.11 -19.69 -30.41
C SER A 165 -23.62 -19.47 -30.20
N PRO A 166 -24.52 -20.00 -31.06
CA PRO A 166 -25.96 -19.88 -30.89
C PRO A 166 -26.48 -20.49 -29.57
N VAL A 167 -25.86 -21.57 -29.09
CA VAL A 167 -26.23 -22.23 -27.82
C VAL A 167 -25.89 -21.33 -26.63
N PHE A 168 -24.69 -20.73 -26.63
CA PHE A 168 -24.28 -19.78 -25.59
C PHE A 168 -25.16 -18.52 -25.61
N ARG A 169 -25.41 -17.96 -26.79
CA ARG A 169 -26.20 -16.73 -26.99
C ARG A 169 -27.67 -16.89 -26.57
N SER A 170 -28.27 -18.06 -26.81
CA SER A 170 -29.66 -18.33 -26.39
C SER A 170 -29.81 -18.64 -24.90
N ARG A 171 -28.70 -18.97 -24.21
CA ARG A 171 -28.66 -19.31 -22.78
C ARG A 171 -28.14 -18.17 -21.89
N LEU A 172 -27.45 -17.18 -22.43
CA LEU A 172 -26.85 -16.12 -21.62
C LEU A 172 -27.91 -15.15 -21.05
N LEU A 173 -28.00 -15.07 -19.72
CA LEU A 173 -28.97 -14.22 -19.01
C LEU A 173 -28.40 -12.83 -18.68
N TYR A 174 -27.12 -12.77 -18.27
CA TYR A 174 -26.42 -11.55 -17.88
C TYR A 174 -24.90 -11.68 -18.02
N ALA A 175 -24.21 -10.53 -18.02
CA ALA A 175 -22.77 -10.43 -17.82
C ALA A 175 -22.46 -9.38 -16.74
N ALA A 176 -21.78 -9.80 -15.68
CA ALA A 176 -21.50 -8.98 -14.50
C ALA A 176 -20.03 -8.59 -14.40
N MET A 177 -19.73 -7.31 -14.24
CA MET A 177 -18.41 -6.78 -13.90
C MET A 177 -18.31 -6.58 -12.38
N ASP A 178 -17.50 -7.38 -11.69
CA ASP A 178 -17.28 -7.23 -10.25
C ASP A 178 -16.10 -6.29 -9.93
N GLU A 179 -16.19 -5.60 -8.79
CA GLU A 179 -15.33 -4.46 -8.40
C GLU A 179 -15.16 -3.44 -9.55
N ALA A 180 -16.27 -3.07 -10.20
CA ALA A 180 -16.33 -2.26 -11.43
C ALA A 180 -15.62 -0.89 -11.35
N HIS A 181 -15.36 -0.36 -10.14
CA HIS A 181 -14.55 0.85 -9.94
C HIS A 181 -13.12 0.72 -10.47
N LEU A 182 -12.59 -0.51 -10.58
CA LEU A 182 -11.28 -0.80 -11.14
C LEU A 182 -11.16 -0.49 -12.64
N ILE A 183 -12.29 -0.25 -13.33
CA ILE A 183 -12.28 0.35 -14.68
C ILE A 183 -11.60 1.72 -14.67
N ASN A 184 -11.87 2.55 -13.66
CA ASN A 184 -11.21 3.84 -13.51
C ASN A 184 -9.78 3.68 -12.99
N GLU A 185 -9.58 2.92 -11.91
CA GLU A 185 -8.26 2.80 -11.26
C GLU A 185 -7.22 2.09 -12.14
N TRP A 186 -7.57 0.95 -12.75
CA TRP A 186 -6.62 0.10 -13.47
C TRP A 186 -6.70 0.28 -14.98
N GLY A 187 -7.91 0.50 -15.52
CA GLY A 187 -8.10 0.76 -16.95
C GLY A 187 -7.36 2.00 -17.45
N ALA A 188 -7.09 2.98 -16.57
CA ALA A 188 -6.29 4.17 -16.87
C ALA A 188 -4.92 3.83 -17.47
N GLU A 189 -4.04 3.19 -16.69
CA GLU A 189 -2.60 2.99 -17.01
C GLU A 189 -2.05 1.59 -16.69
N PHE A 190 -2.76 0.73 -15.93
CA PHE A 190 -2.20 -0.52 -15.39
C PHE A 190 -2.68 -1.80 -16.11
N ARG A 191 -3.99 -1.94 -16.31
CA ARG A 191 -4.63 -3.07 -17.02
C ARG A 191 -5.70 -2.50 -17.96
N VAL A 192 -5.22 -2.01 -19.10
CA VAL A 192 -6.03 -1.29 -20.10
C VAL A 192 -7.21 -2.11 -20.64
N ASP A 193 -7.17 -3.44 -20.52
CA ASP A 193 -8.22 -4.37 -20.92
C ASP A 193 -9.56 -4.14 -20.18
N PHE A 194 -9.54 -3.53 -18.99
CA PHE A 194 -10.74 -3.11 -18.27
C PHE A 194 -11.59 -2.11 -19.09
N LYS A 195 -10.96 -1.16 -19.81
CA LYS A 195 -11.68 -0.21 -20.69
C LYS A 195 -12.39 -0.90 -21.86
N THR A 196 -11.93 -2.09 -22.24
CA THR A 196 -12.50 -2.85 -23.37
C THR A 196 -13.57 -3.86 -22.96
N VAL A 197 -13.89 -4.00 -21.66
CA VAL A 197 -14.95 -4.91 -21.18
C VAL A 197 -16.29 -4.54 -21.81
N GLY A 198 -16.77 -3.30 -21.66
CA GLY A 198 -18.05 -2.88 -22.24
C GLY A 198 -18.14 -2.97 -23.76
N LEU A 199 -17.01 -2.82 -24.48
CA LEU A 199 -16.96 -3.02 -25.92
C LEU A 199 -17.20 -4.49 -26.31
N PHE A 200 -16.69 -5.44 -25.53
CA PHE A 200 -17.03 -6.86 -25.70
C PHE A 200 -18.49 -7.12 -25.31
N LEU A 201 -18.94 -6.62 -24.14
CA LEU A 201 -20.30 -6.86 -23.66
C LEU A 201 -21.37 -6.34 -24.62
N ARG A 202 -21.25 -5.11 -25.11
CA ARG A 202 -22.23 -4.48 -26.00
C ARG A 202 -22.02 -4.80 -27.48
N GLY A 203 -20.77 -5.08 -27.88
CA GLY A 203 -20.40 -5.31 -29.28
C GLY A 203 -20.42 -6.78 -29.71
N ARG A 204 -20.44 -7.75 -28.77
CA ARG A 204 -20.48 -9.18 -29.08
C ARG A 204 -21.66 -9.93 -28.48
N LEU A 205 -22.03 -9.68 -27.22
CA LEU A 205 -23.10 -10.44 -26.56
C LEU A 205 -24.49 -10.00 -27.05
N PRO A 206 -25.56 -10.79 -26.85
CA PRO A 206 -26.91 -10.40 -27.23
C PRO A 206 -27.39 -9.14 -26.49
N SER A 207 -28.11 -8.27 -27.17
CA SER A 207 -28.70 -7.06 -26.56
C SER A 207 -29.83 -7.34 -25.56
N SER A 208 -30.27 -8.59 -25.45
CA SER A 208 -31.31 -9.06 -24.53
C SER A 208 -30.81 -9.45 -23.13
N ILE A 209 -29.49 -9.40 -22.87
CA ILE A 209 -28.89 -9.73 -21.57
C ILE A 209 -28.75 -8.48 -20.68
N SER A 210 -28.79 -8.66 -19.37
CA SER A 210 -28.43 -7.58 -18.43
C SER A 210 -26.91 -7.41 -18.36
N VAL A 211 -26.41 -6.19 -18.56
CA VAL A 211 -25.05 -5.79 -18.16
C VAL A 211 -25.10 -5.24 -16.73
N VAL A 212 -24.30 -5.83 -15.85
CA VAL A 212 -24.35 -5.56 -14.40
C VAL A 212 -22.99 -5.07 -13.90
N GLY A 213 -22.89 -3.81 -13.47
CA GLY A 213 -21.73 -3.32 -12.74
C GLY A 213 -21.93 -3.46 -11.23
N LEU A 214 -20.97 -4.05 -10.53
CA LEU A 214 -21.00 -4.22 -9.06
C LEU A 214 -19.80 -3.50 -8.42
N SER A 215 -20.02 -2.74 -7.34
CA SER A 215 -18.94 -2.14 -6.56
C SER A 215 -19.28 -1.98 -5.07
N ALA A 216 -18.25 -1.88 -4.22
CA ALA A 216 -18.38 -1.38 -2.85
C ALA A 216 -18.09 0.12 -2.72
N THR A 217 -17.28 0.66 -3.63
CA THR A 217 -16.64 1.97 -3.53
C THR A 217 -16.64 2.58 -4.93
N LEU A 218 -17.51 3.57 -5.15
CA LEU A 218 -17.61 4.28 -6.42
C LEU A 218 -18.30 5.63 -6.18
N ALA A 219 -17.52 6.71 -6.21
CA ALA A 219 -18.02 8.05 -5.97
C ALA A 219 -19.06 8.48 -7.03
N PRO A 220 -20.14 9.18 -6.64
CA PRO A 220 -21.09 9.81 -7.57
C PRO A 220 -20.43 10.86 -8.47
N GLY A 221 -21.12 11.23 -9.55
CA GLY A 221 -20.57 12.11 -10.58
C GLY A 221 -19.52 11.40 -11.43
N LYS A 222 -18.42 12.10 -11.77
CA LYS A 222 -17.40 11.70 -12.76
C LYS A 222 -16.91 10.26 -12.66
N ASP A 223 -16.69 9.73 -11.46
CA ASP A 223 -16.20 8.36 -11.29
C ASP A 223 -17.28 7.33 -11.67
N THR A 224 -18.53 7.54 -11.22
CA THR A 224 -19.69 6.77 -11.67
C THR A 224 -19.92 6.92 -13.18
N GLU A 225 -19.86 8.14 -13.71
CA GLU A 225 -20.05 8.44 -15.14
C GLU A 225 -19.03 7.70 -16.02
N ALA A 226 -17.76 7.66 -15.62
CA ALA A 226 -16.70 6.95 -16.35
C ALA A 226 -16.90 5.43 -16.37
N VAL A 227 -17.30 4.82 -15.25
CA VAL A 227 -17.66 3.39 -15.18
C VAL A 227 -18.88 3.11 -16.06
N CYS A 228 -19.91 3.95 -15.99
CA CYS A 228 -21.11 3.81 -16.80
C CYS A 228 -20.81 3.90 -18.30
N ALA A 229 -20.07 4.92 -18.74
CA ALA A 229 -19.67 5.08 -20.13
C ALA A 229 -18.83 3.89 -20.63
N SER A 230 -17.91 3.38 -19.81
CA SER A 230 -17.05 2.24 -20.18
C SER A 230 -17.78 0.88 -20.21
N LEU A 231 -18.98 0.78 -19.63
CA LEU A 231 -19.87 -0.40 -19.71
C LEU A 231 -21.04 -0.20 -20.69
N GLY A 232 -21.20 0.99 -21.27
CA GLY A 232 -22.35 1.34 -22.10
C GLY A 232 -23.66 1.47 -21.31
N LEU A 233 -23.60 1.92 -20.06
CA LEU A 233 -24.75 2.19 -19.18
C LEU A 233 -25.20 3.65 -19.39
N PHE A 234 -25.93 3.90 -20.47
CA PHE A 234 -26.38 5.25 -20.85
C PHE A 234 -27.56 5.73 -20.00
N HIS A 235 -27.64 7.04 -19.75
CA HIS A 235 -28.68 7.62 -18.88
C HIS A 235 -30.10 7.30 -19.39
N GLY A 236 -30.98 6.89 -18.47
CA GLY A 236 -32.32 6.37 -18.79
C GLY A 236 -32.39 4.88 -19.10
N CYS A 237 -31.27 4.24 -19.47
CA CYS A 237 -31.24 2.84 -19.94
C CYS A 237 -30.73 1.81 -18.90
N TYR A 238 -30.46 2.22 -17.66
CA TYR A 238 -30.01 1.30 -16.59
C TYR A 238 -30.56 1.72 -15.22
N ARG A 239 -30.66 0.75 -14.30
CA ARG A 239 -31.09 0.96 -12.91
C ARG A 239 -29.89 1.22 -12.00
N MET A 240 -29.87 2.39 -11.37
CA MET A 240 -28.89 2.75 -10.34
C MET A 240 -29.35 2.23 -8.96
N ILE A 241 -28.68 1.22 -8.43
CA ILE A 241 -28.92 0.72 -7.06
C ILE A 241 -27.80 1.24 -6.17
N ARG A 242 -28.00 2.42 -5.57
CA ARG A 242 -27.10 2.96 -4.54
C ARG A 242 -27.69 2.71 -3.14
N ARG A 243 -26.86 2.13 -2.28
CA ARG A 243 -27.09 1.90 -0.84
C ARG A 243 -25.86 2.43 -0.10
N THR A 244 -25.90 2.47 1.23
CA THR A 244 -24.76 2.95 2.00
C THR A 244 -23.57 2.00 1.87
N ASN A 245 -22.35 2.53 1.81
CA ASN A 245 -21.13 1.75 2.05
C ASN A 245 -20.59 1.91 3.49
N GLU A 246 -21.32 2.62 4.36
CA GLU A 246 -21.11 2.63 5.80
C GLU A 246 -21.24 1.21 6.38
N ARG A 247 -20.35 0.85 7.30
CA ARG A 247 -20.41 -0.42 8.03
C ARG A 247 -20.61 -0.10 9.52
N PRO A 248 -21.86 -0.16 10.04
CA PRO A 248 -22.19 0.35 11.38
C PRO A 248 -21.53 -0.43 12.52
N ASN A 249 -20.97 -1.61 12.25
CA ASN A 249 -20.19 -2.42 13.18
C ASN A 249 -18.67 -2.20 13.09
N ILE A 250 -18.19 -1.15 12.41
CA ILE A 250 -16.75 -0.85 12.25
C ILE A 250 -16.45 0.60 12.64
N GLN A 251 -15.68 0.79 13.72
CA GLN A 251 -15.20 2.11 14.12
C GLN A 251 -14.09 2.57 13.18
N ILE A 252 -14.21 3.79 12.64
CA ILE A 252 -13.12 4.47 11.92
C ILE A 252 -12.32 5.36 12.89
N SER A 253 -10.99 5.24 12.86
CA SER A 253 -10.08 6.01 13.70
C SER A 253 -8.79 6.39 12.96
N VAL A 254 -8.35 7.65 13.08
CA VAL A 254 -7.05 8.13 12.61
C VAL A 254 -6.19 8.42 13.84
N GLN A 255 -4.96 7.90 13.87
CA GLN A 255 -4.08 8.00 15.04
C GLN A 255 -2.68 8.46 14.62
N ILE A 256 -2.07 9.34 15.41
CA ILE A 256 -0.75 9.90 15.12
C ILE A 256 0.32 8.92 15.60
N LEU A 257 1.15 8.45 14.68
CA LEU A 257 2.34 7.64 14.96
C LEU A 257 3.30 8.39 15.89
N THR A 258 3.71 7.72 16.97
CA THR A 258 4.79 8.21 17.83
C THR A 258 6.16 8.04 17.18
N HIS A 259 6.35 7.00 16.35
CA HIS A 259 7.62 6.68 15.70
C HIS A 259 7.59 6.85 14.17
N GLY A 260 8.71 7.31 13.61
CA GLY A 260 8.82 7.60 12.17
C GLY A 260 8.96 6.36 11.30
N LEU A 261 8.16 6.27 10.23
CA LEU A 261 8.13 5.13 9.28
C LEU A 261 9.45 4.85 8.52
N ALA A 262 10.49 5.65 8.73
CA ALA A 262 11.86 5.41 8.25
C ALA A 262 12.69 4.49 9.18
N GLY A 263 12.21 4.21 10.39
CA GLY A 263 12.92 3.38 11.39
C GLY A 263 12.89 1.87 11.12
N TYR A 264 13.35 1.11 12.12
CA TYR A 264 13.28 -0.36 12.16
C TYR A 264 12.45 -0.88 13.35
N GLU A 265 11.75 0.04 14.03
CA GLU A 265 10.97 -0.18 15.24
C GLU A 265 9.60 0.45 15.05
N PHE A 266 8.56 -0.28 15.46
CA PHE A 266 7.16 0.08 15.24
C PHE A 266 6.34 -0.14 16.53
N PRO A 267 6.70 0.53 17.64
CA PRO A 267 6.06 0.30 18.94
C PRO A 267 4.57 0.66 18.93
N ASP A 268 4.15 1.57 18.04
CA ASP A 268 2.74 1.90 17.76
C ASP A 268 1.89 0.68 17.34
N LEU A 269 2.51 -0.45 16.97
CA LEU A 269 1.82 -1.69 16.60
C LEU A 269 1.69 -2.71 17.74
N LEU A 270 2.43 -2.54 18.84
CA LEU A 270 2.42 -3.49 19.97
C LEU A 270 1.03 -3.65 20.62
N PRO A 271 0.18 -2.59 20.78
CA PRO A 271 -1.16 -2.75 21.35
C PRO A 271 -2.05 -3.72 20.54
N PHE A 272 -1.90 -3.77 19.22
CA PHE A 272 -2.67 -4.67 18.36
C PHE A 272 -2.14 -6.12 18.38
N LEU A 273 -0.89 -6.34 18.77
CA LEU A 273 -0.41 -7.69 19.12
C LEU A 273 -0.92 -8.11 20.49
N ALA A 274 -0.89 -7.18 21.46
CA ALA A 274 -1.31 -7.43 22.84
C ALA A 274 -2.82 -7.70 22.98
N SER A 275 -3.65 -7.07 22.14
CA SER A 275 -5.13 -7.20 22.18
C SER A 275 -5.67 -8.59 21.85
N GLY A 276 -4.84 -9.55 21.41
CA GLY A 276 -5.24 -10.91 21.01
C GLY A 276 -6.08 -11.01 19.73
N ARG A 277 -6.77 -9.94 19.33
CA ARG A 277 -7.63 -9.84 18.15
C ARG A 277 -6.86 -10.16 16.86
N LYS A 278 -7.56 -10.80 15.92
CA LYS A 278 -7.04 -11.05 14.55
C LYS A 278 -7.06 -9.76 13.74
N ALA A 279 -5.92 -9.41 13.16
CA ALA A 279 -5.69 -8.12 12.52
C ALA A 279 -5.00 -8.23 11.16
N ILE A 280 -5.26 -7.26 10.29
CA ILE A 280 -4.50 -7.02 9.07
C ILE A 280 -3.83 -5.65 9.13
N ILE A 281 -2.55 -5.60 8.77
CA ILE A 281 -1.77 -4.37 8.69
C ILE A 281 -1.43 -4.11 7.22
N HIS A 282 -1.93 -3.01 6.66
CA HIS A 282 -1.82 -2.64 5.25
C HIS A 282 -0.61 -1.71 5.04
N PHE A 283 0.23 -2.03 4.04
CA PHE A 283 1.44 -1.30 3.72
C PHE A 283 1.44 -0.80 2.27
N GLN A 284 1.79 0.47 2.06
CA GLN A 284 2.01 1.03 0.72
C GLN A 284 3.22 0.42 -0.01
N SER A 285 4.21 -0.11 0.71
CA SER A 285 5.48 -0.58 0.12
C SER A 285 6.09 -1.78 0.83
N LEU A 286 6.64 -2.71 0.03
CA LEU A 286 7.31 -3.92 0.52
C LEU A 286 8.48 -3.61 1.48
N PRO A 287 9.36 -2.61 1.26
CA PRO A 287 10.42 -2.31 2.21
C PRO A 287 9.94 -1.87 3.60
N THR A 288 8.71 -1.37 3.73
CA THR A 288 8.12 -1.04 5.04
C THR A 288 7.49 -2.28 5.67
N LEU A 289 6.79 -3.09 4.87
CA LEU A 289 6.23 -4.38 5.28
C LEU A 289 7.32 -5.31 5.84
N PHE A 290 8.45 -5.47 5.13
CA PHE A 290 9.58 -6.30 5.59
C PHE A 290 10.24 -5.76 6.87
N ARG A 291 10.40 -4.44 7.02
CA ARG A 291 10.95 -3.85 8.25
C ARG A 291 10.02 -4.10 9.45
N CYS A 292 8.71 -3.94 9.25
CA CYS A 292 7.72 -4.28 10.27
C CYS A 292 7.72 -5.78 10.60
N TYR A 293 7.78 -6.66 9.60
CA TYR A 293 7.86 -8.11 9.80
C TYR A 293 9.07 -8.49 10.66
N VAL A 294 10.26 -7.97 10.35
CA VAL A 294 11.48 -8.21 11.12
C VAL A 294 11.38 -7.66 12.55
N TYR A 295 10.74 -6.51 12.76
CA TYR A 295 10.46 -5.99 14.10
C TYR A 295 9.53 -6.92 14.90
N LEU A 296 8.36 -7.26 14.36
CA LEU A 296 7.38 -8.14 15.00
C LEU A 296 7.90 -9.57 15.21
N TRP A 297 8.85 -10.02 14.39
CA TRP A 297 9.58 -11.28 14.57
C TRP A 297 10.58 -11.23 15.74
N ARG A 298 11.28 -10.11 15.94
CA ARG A 298 12.29 -9.95 16.99
C ARG A 298 11.69 -9.90 18.39
N ILE A 299 10.58 -9.18 18.57
CA ILE A 299 9.87 -9.05 19.86
C ILE A 299 9.12 -10.32 20.31
N GLN A 300 8.95 -11.31 19.45
CA GLN A 300 8.36 -12.60 19.86
C GLN A 300 9.42 -13.46 20.58
N PRO A 301 9.08 -14.16 21.67
CA PRO A 301 10.02 -15.03 22.37
C PRO A 301 10.52 -16.16 21.48
N SER A 302 11.71 -16.69 21.77
CA SER A 302 12.37 -17.76 21.00
C SER A 302 11.58 -19.07 20.96
N THR A 303 10.75 -19.33 21.98
CA THR A 303 9.88 -20.51 22.10
C THR A 303 8.60 -20.43 21.27
N ALA A 304 8.26 -19.26 20.70
CA ALA A 304 7.07 -19.10 19.88
C ALA A 304 7.29 -19.60 18.44
N ASN A 305 6.30 -20.28 17.85
CA ASN A 305 6.28 -20.50 16.41
C ASN A 305 5.94 -19.18 15.69
N LYS A 306 6.98 -18.41 15.35
CA LYS A 306 6.86 -17.04 14.83
C LYS A 306 6.13 -16.97 13.47
N LEU A 307 6.32 -17.99 12.62
CA LEU A 307 5.64 -18.15 11.31
C LEU A 307 4.15 -18.50 11.43
N ARG A 308 3.69 -18.90 12.62
CA ARG A 308 2.28 -19.19 12.92
C ARG A 308 1.55 -17.93 13.39
N ARG A 309 2.14 -17.09 14.25
CA ARG A 309 1.47 -15.88 14.80
C ARG A 309 1.39 -14.70 13.83
N VAL A 310 2.46 -14.42 13.10
CA VAL A 310 2.55 -13.28 12.18
C VAL A 310 2.98 -13.77 10.80
N ARG A 311 2.24 -13.36 9.77
CA ARG A 311 2.45 -13.79 8.38
C ARG A 311 2.50 -12.59 7.43
N MET A 312 3.12 -12.77 6.27
CA MET A 312 3.09 -11.77 5.20
C MET A 312 2.07 -12.17 4.13
N TYR A 313 1.57 -11.18 3.38
CA TYR A 313 0.74 -11.42 2.19
C TYR A 313 1.05 -10.40 1.11
N HIS A 314 1.76 -10.83 0.05
CA HIS A 314 2.09 -9.97 -1.08
C HIS A 314 2.45 -10.79 -2.33
N SER A 315 2.49 -10.12 -3.49
CA SER A 315 2.77 -10.74 -4.80
C SER A 315 4.13 -11.41 -4.95
N LEU A 316 5.12 -11.10 -4.09
CA LEU A 316 6.43 -11.79 -4.07
C LEU A 316 6.47 -13.03 -3.16
N CYS A 317 5.37 -13.39 -2.49
CA CYS A 317 5.28 -14.67 -1.77
C CYS A 317 4.91 -15.78 -2.77
N PRO A 318 5.43 -17.01 -2.60
CA PRO A 318 4.97 -18.16 -3.38
C PRO A 318 3.44 -18.34 -3.29
N PRO A 319 2.74 -18.74 -4.38
CA PRO A 319 1.28 -18.87 -4.37
C PRO A 319 0.75 -19.74 -3.21
N ALA A 320 1.33 -20.93 -3.02
CA ALA A 320 0.98 -21.84 -1.93
C ALA A 320 1.24 -21.25 -0.51
N TYR A 321 2.18 -20.30 -0.36
CA TYR A 321 2.37 -19.60 0.92
C TYR A 321 1.24 -18.58 1.16
N ASN A 322 0.83 -17.84 0.13
CA ASN A 322 -0.27 -16.88 0.20
C ASN A 322 -1.62 -17.59 0.44
N GLU A 323 -1.88 -18.68 -0.27
CA GLU A 323 -3.03 -19.56 -0.05
C GLU A 323 -3.07 -20.09 1.38
N LYS A 324 -1.97 -20.67 1.87
CA LYS A 324 -1.86 -21.14 3.26
C LYS A 324 -1.96 -20.02 4.28
N THR A 325 -1.58 -18.78 3.95
CA THR A 325 -1.83 -17.60 4.79
C THR A 325 -3.31 -17.27 4.89
N ILE A 326 -4.09 -17.41 3.81
CA ILE A 326 -5.56 -17.22 3.84
C ILE A 326 -6.24 -18.33 4.64
N GLN A 327 -5.84 -19.58 4.45
CA GLN A 327 -6.35 -20.72 5.23
C GLN A 327 -6.09 -20.55 6.74
N LEU A 328 -4.86 -20.14 7.10
CA LEU A 328 -4.47 -19.95 8.50
C LEU A 328 -5.18 -18.77 9.16
N ILE A 329 -5.36 -17.62 8.50
CA ILE A 329 -5.96 -16.45 9.17
C ILE A 329 -7.42 -16.66 9.58
N ASP A 330 -8.18 -17.51 8.89
CA ASP A 330 -9.50 -17.93 9.39
C ASP A 330 -9.41 -19.18 10.28
N GLY A 331 -8.86 -20.30 9.77
CA GLY A 331 -8.93 -21.60 10.42
C GLY A 331 -7.98 -21.82 11.62
N ASP A 332 -6.90 -21.06 11.76
CA ASP A 332 -6.00 -21.17 12.92
C ASP A 332 -6.23 -20.01 13.90
N PRO A 333 -6.71 -20.27 15.13
CA PRO A 333 -6.87 -19.22 16.13
C PRO A 333 -5.53 -18.61 16.57
N ARG A 334 -4.39 -19.31 16.36
CA ARG A 334 -3.05 -18.78 16.65
C ARG A 334 -2.48 -17.90 15.53
N CYS A 335 -3.09 -17.84 14.35
CA CYS A 335 -2.71 -16.91 13.29
C CYS A 335 -3.34 -15.54 13.56
N GLN A 336 -2.59 -14.64 14.18
CA GLN A 336 -3.12 -13.37 14.66
C GLN A 336 -3.03 -12.26 13.61
N ILE A 337 -1.88 -12.09 12.95
CA ILE A 337 -1.62 -10.89 12.13
C ILE A 337 -1.14 -11.23 10.73
N ILE A 338 -1.78 -10.63 9.73
CA ILE A 338 -1.27 -10.52 8.36
C ILE A 338 -0.67 -9.14 8.12
N LEU A 339 0.55 -9.10 7.57
CA LEU A 339 1.18 -7.91 7.02
C LEU A 339 1.02 -7.91 5.49
N ALA A 340 0.19 -7.02 4.95
CA ALA A 340 -0.31 -7.07 3.58
C ALA A 340 0.06 -5.84 2.74
N THR A 341 0.11 -6.03 1.42
CA THR A 341 -0.09 -4.92 0.46
C THR A 341 -1.50 -4.99 -0.16
N ILE A 342 -1.82 -4.05 -1.04
CA ILE A 342 -3.11 -3.90 -1.78
C ILE A 342 -3.58 -5.22 -2.45
N ALA A 343 -2.68 -6.19 -2.65
CA ALA A 343 -3.01 -7.54 -3.11
C ALA A 343 -4.00 -8.30 -2.20
N PHE A 344 -4.05 -8.00 -0.89
CA PHE A 344 -5.04 -8.60 0.01
C PHE A 344 -6.44 -7.99 -0.21
N SER A 345 -6.49 -6.70 -0.51
CA SER A 345 -7.71 -5.90 -0.64
C SER A 345 -8.59 -6.28 -1.83
N ASN A 346 -8.15 -7.21 -2.70
CA ASN A 346 -8.82 -7.58 -3.95
C ASN A 346 -9.20 -9.07 -4.02
N GLY A 347 -10.09 -9.49 -3.11
CA GLY A 347 -10.85 -10.75 -3.24
C GLY A 347 -10.94 -11.64 -1.99
N ILE A 348 -10.19 -11.34 -0.91
CA ILE A 348 -10.14 -12.22 0.27
C ILE A 348 -11.34 -11.98 1.21
N ASN A 349 -11.88 -13.08 1.73
CA ASN A 349 -13.04 -13.15 2.63
C ASN A 349 -12.69 -13.95 3.90
N ALA A 350 -11.83 -13.40 4.76
CA ALA A 350 -11.57 -13.98 6.09
C ALA A 350 -12.61 -13.43 7.08
N ARG A 351 -13.47 -14.29 7.63
CA ARG A 351 -14.59 -13.90 8.48
C ARG A 351 -14.14 -13.41 9.86
N SER A 352 -13.03 -13.95 10.37
CA SER A 352 -12.52 -13.73 11.72
C SER A 352 -11.63 -12.48 11.89
N LEU A 353 -11.44 -11.66 10.85
CA LEU A 353 -10.69 -10.40 10.95
C LEU A 353 -11.49 -9.31 11.69
N LEU A 354 -10.88 -8.73 12.72
CA LEU A 354 -11.52 -7.73 13.59
C LEU A 354 -10.85 -6.35 13.54
N ASP A 355 -9.55 -6.25 13.25
CA ASP A 355 -8.86 -4.96 13.13
C ASP A 355 -8.16 -4.81 11.75
N SER A 356 -8.30 -3.65 11.10
CA SER A 356 -7.57 -3.27 9.88
C SER A 356 -6.80 -1.98 10.14
N ILE A 357 -5.47 -2.07 10.08
CA ILE A 357 -4.55 -1.00 10.44
C ILE A 357 -3.81 -0.58 9.17
N SER A 358 -3.99 0.65 8.69
CA SER A 358 -3.22 1.16 7.54
C SER A 358 -2.00 1.91 8.07
N LEU A 359 -0.79 1.44 7.73
CA LEU A 359 0.45 2.10 8.12
C LEU A 359 0.82 3.13 7.05
N ALA A 360 0.56 4.40 7.35
CA ALA A 360 0.24 5.49 6.41
C ALA A 360 -1.16 5.38 5.77
N PRO A 361 -1.76 6.49 5.30
CA PRO A 361 -3.07 6.50 4.61
C PRO A 361 -3.09 5.66 3.33
N ALA A 362 -4.29 5.34 2.84
CA ALA A 362 -4.47 4.81 1.49
C ALA A 362 -4.20 5.88 0.41
N LYS A 363 -4.11 5.47 -0.87
CA LYS A 363 -3.95 6.40 -2.01
C LYS A 363 -5.24 7.13 -2.37
N THR A 364 -6.37 6.44 -2.26
CA THR A 364 -7.74 6.87 -2.55
C THR A 364 -8.63 6.56 -1.33
N LEU A 365 -9.80 7.18 -1.24
CA LEU A 365 -10.79 6.81 -0.21
C LEU A 365 -11.40 5.43 -0.49
N ASP A 366 -11.47 5.04 -1.75
CA ASP A 366 -11.99 3.74 -2.18
C ASP A 366 -11.15 2.59 -1.60
N ILE A 367 -9.82 2.67 -1.72
CA ILE A 367 -8.91 1.71 -1.09
C ILE A 367 -9.06 1.75 0.45
N LEU A 368 -9.28 2.91 1.08
CA LEU A 368 -9.50 2.99 2.54
C LEU A 368 -10.78 2.26 2.95
N VAL A 369 -11.90 2.51 2.28
CA VAL A 369 -13.21 1.90 2.59
C VAL A 369 -13.21 0.41 2.25
N GLN A 370 -12.59 0.01 1.13
CA GLN A 370 -12.42 -1.40 0.75
C GLN A 370 -11.50 -2.15 1.73
N ASP A 371 -10.43 -1.52 2.22
CA ASP A 371 -9.56 -2.07 3.29
C ASP A 371 -10.36 -2.27 4.59
N LYS A 372 -11.14 -1.27 5.03
CA LYS A 372 -11.82 -1.33 6.34
C LYS A 372 -13.06 -2.23 6.32
N GLY A 373 -13.85 -2.22 5.25
CA GLY A 373 -15.03 -3.08 5.11
C GLY A 373 -14.76 -4.58 4.93
N ARG A 374 -13.49 -5.02 4.95
CA ARG A 374 -13.14 -6.44 5.01
C ARG A 374 -13.23 -7.04 6.42
N LEU A 375 -13.42 -6.22 7.46
CA LEU A 375 -13.56 -6.67 8.85
C LEU A 375 -14.98 -7.13 9.21
N ALA A 376 -15.05 -7.83 10.35
CA ALA A 376 -16.25 -8.05 11.17
C ALA A 376 -17.45 -8.51 10.35
N ARG A 377 -17.30 -9.68 9.71
CA ARG A 377 -18.28 -10.28 8.77
C ARG A 377 -19.19 -11.34 9.41
N VAL A 378 -19.03 -11.57 10.70
CA VAL A 378 -19.90 -12.39 11.55
C VAL A 378 -20.90 -11.44 12.24
N PRO A 379 -22.14 -11.86 12.53
CA PRO A 379 -23.05 -11.11 13.41
C PRO A 379 -22.37 -10.66 14.70
N ASP A 380 -22.80 -9.51 15.23
CA ASP A 380 -22.41 -8.90 16.51
C ASP A 380 -20.91 -8.58 16.70
N ALA A 381 -20.05 -8.94 15.74
CA ALA A 381 -18.63 -8.64 15.76
C ALA A 381 -18.39 -7.12 15.60
N LEU A 382 -17.64 -6.52 16.53
CA LEU A 382 -17.21 -5.12 16.46
C LEU A 382 -15.79 -4.99 15.91
N GLY A 383 -15.64 -4.26 14.80
CA GLY A 383 -14.38 -4.06 14.09
C GLY A 383 -13.74 -2.68 14.28
N ARG A 384 -12.41 -2.58 14.05
CA ARG A 384 -11.67 -1.30 14.07
C ARG A 384 -10.92 -1.04 12.78
N GLY A 385 -11.34 -0.02 12.04
CA GLY A 385 -10.64 0.54 10.89
C GLY A 385 -9.71 1.68 11.29
N ILE A 386 -8.46 1.36 11.59
CA ILE A 386 -7.43 2.29 12.08
C ILE A 386 -6.54 2.75 10.92
N ILE A 387 -6.20 4.04 10.90
CA ILE A 387 -5.20 4.64 9.99
C ILE A 387 -4.12 5.31 10.83
N LEU A 388 -2.90 4.77 10.79
CA LEU A 388 -1.74 5.30 11.50
C LEU A 388 -1.00 6.31 10.61
N VAL A 389 -0.98 7.58 11.01
CA VAL A 389 -0.46 8.70 10.20
C VAL A 389 0.70 9.39 10.88
N SER A 390 1.67 9.88 10.10
CA SER A 390 2.76 10.70 10.66
C SER A 390 2.36 12.18 10.68
N LYS A 391 2.90 12.97 11.63
CA LYS A 391 2.61 14.41 11.71
C LYS A 391 2.89 15.15 10.39
N THR A 392 3.96 14.78 9.68
CA THR A 392 4.29 15.36 8.36
C THR A 392 3.29 15.00 7.27
N THR A 393 2.59 13.86 7.38
CA THR A 393 1.48 13.49 6.49
C THR A 393 0.27 14.39 6.70
N LEU A 394 -0.06 14.74 7.94
CA LEU A 394 -1.15 15.66 8.27
C LEU A 394 -0.83 17.08 7.77
N THR A 395 0.38 17.60 8.04
CA THR A 395 0.81 18.89 7.50
C THR A 395 0.83 18.93 5.96
N LEU A 396 1.03 17.80 5.28
CA LEU A 396 0.91 17.70 3.83
C LEU A 396 -0.57 17.75 3.36
N ALA A 397 -1.49 17.12 4.11
CA ALA A 397 -2.92 17.21 3.86
C ALA A 397 -3.44 18.65 4.05
N GLU A 398 -3.09 19.32 5.16
CA GLU A 398 -3.42 20.73 5.41
C GLU A 398 -2.95 21.66 4.28
N LYS A 399 -1.69 21.49 3.83
CA LYS A 399 -1.14 22.25 2.68
C LYS A 399 -1.89 21.94 1.39
N ARG A 400 -2.31 20.69 1.18
CA ARG A 400 -3.15 20.31 0.05
C ARG A 400 -4.50 21.02 0.09
N ILE A 401 -5.17 21.10 1.25
CA ILE A 401 -6.45 21.82 1.40
C ILE A 401 -6.28 23.32 1.15
N LYS A 402 -5.25 23.96 1.73
CA LYS A 402 -4.96 25.39 1.50
C LYS A 402 -4.68 25.69 0.02
N SER A 403 -4.09 24.75 -0.73
CA SER A 403 -3.92 24.88 -2.19
C SER A 403 -5.19 24.65 -3.03
N LEU A 404 -6.27 24.17 -2.42
CA LEU A 404 -7.58 23.98 -3.06
C LEU A 404 -8.54 25.14 -2.75
N SER A 405 -8.43 25.76 -1.57
CA SER A 405 -9.21 26.96 -1.22
C SER A 405 -8.69 28.22 -1.93
N ASN A 406 -7.37 28.35 -2.11
CA ASN A 406 -6.73 29.50 -2.74
C ASN A 406 -6.05 29.08 -4.06
N PRO A 407 -6.80 28.94 -5.17
CA PRO A 407 -6.21 28.71 -6.48
C PRO A 407 -5.45 29.97 -6.94
N LEU A 408 -4.13 29.97 -6.77
CA LEU A 408 -3.25 31.02 -7.31
C LEU A 408 -3.45 31.18 -8.83
N PRO A 409 -3.55 32.41 -9.36
CA PRO A 409 -3.58 32.65 -10.80
C PRO A 409 -2.38 32.00 -11.50
N LEU A 410 -2.65 31.29 -12.61
CA LEU A 410 -1.62 30.60 -13.38
C LEU A 410 -0.78 31.59 -14.21
N LEU A 411 0.17 32.25 -13.54
CA LEU A 411 1.24 33.00 -14.21
C LEU A 411 1.98 32.07 -15.20
N PRO A 412 2.16 32.49 -16.47
CA PRO A 412 2.71 31.62 -17.51
C PRO A 412 4.21 31.37 -17.29
N THR A 413 4.54 30.24 -16.66
CA THR A 413 5.93 29.82 -16.42
C THR A 413 6.70 29.69 -17.73
N LYS A 414 7.82 30.41 -17.86
CA LYS A 414 8.67 30.44 -19.06
C LYS A 414 9.02 29.01 -19.54
N LYS A 415 8.87 28.76 -20.85
CA LYS A 415 9.07 27.44 -21.49
C LYS A 415 10.54 26.98 -21.41
N SER A 416 10.93 26.27 -20.35
CA SER A 416 12.21 25.56 -20.30
C SER A 416 12.24 24.41 -21.33
N LYS A 417 13.07 24.51 -22.36
CA LYS A 417 13.31 23.41 -23.31
C LYS A 417 14.02 22.25 -22.59
N GLY A 418 13.28 21.21 -22.24
CA GLY A 418 13.80 20.00 -21.58
C GLY A 418 12.70 18.93 -21.47
N GLY A 419 13.05 17.66 -21.66
CA GLY A 419 12.07 16.59 -21.90
C GLY A 419 10.96 16.44 -20.86
N ARG A 420 9.71 16.37 -21.32
CA ARG A 420 8.52 16.10 -20.48
C ARG A 420 8.59 14.70 -19.85
N LYS A 421 9.15 14.61 -18.65
CA LYS A 421 8.63 13.70 -17.62
C LYS A 421 7.67 14.47 -16.74
N SER A 422 6.45 13.96 -16.59
CA SER A 422 5.38 14.65 -15.86
C SER A 422 5.75 14.80 -14.37
N LYS A 423 5.76 16.04 -13.86
CA LYS A 423 6.05 16.33 -12.44
C LYS A 423 4.84 16.12 -11.51
N THR A 424 3.71 15.65 -12.02
CA THR A 424 2.44 15.47 -11.26
C THR A 424 2.49 14.32 -10.23
N ALA A 425 3.52 13.48 -10.27
CA ALA A 425 3.60 12.18 -9.60
C ALA A 425 3.77 12.18 -8.05
N ASN A 426 3.40 13.26 -7.34
CA ASN A 426 3.53 13.29 -5.87
C ASN A 426 2.55 14.24 -5.13
N SER A 427 1.39 14.54 -5.70
CA SER A 427 0.33 15.27 -4.99
C SER A 427 -0.59 14.31 -4.23
N MET A 428 -0.96 14.65 -3.00
CA MET A 428 -1.95 13.87 -2.23
C MET A 428 -3.34 13.99 -2.90
N ASN A 429 -4.06 12.87 -2.99
CA ASN A 429 -5.45 12.84 -3.45
C ASN A 429 -6.29 13.83 -2.62
N SER A 430 -7.07 14.68 -3.29
CA SER A 430 -7.79 15.78 -2.64
C SER A 430 -8.81 15.31 -1.60
N ALA A 431 -9.53 14.22 -1.86
CA ALA A 431 -10.54 13.70 -0.95
C ALA A 431 -9.89 12.97 0.25
N MET A 432 -8.78 12.27 0.03
CA MET A 432 -7.95 11.73 1.13
C MET A 432 -7.36 12.86 2.00
N ALA A 433 -6.93 13.97 1.41
CA ALA A 433 -6.46 15.13 2.18
C ALA A 433 -7.58 15.75 3.03
N GLN A 434 -8.81 15.83 2.49
CA GLN A 434 -9.99 16.32 3.22
C GLN A 434 -10.32 15.39 4.39
N PHE A 435 -10.39 14.07 4.15
CA PHE A 435 -10.62 13.07 5.20
C PHE A 435 -9.57 13.12 6.33
N LEU A 436 -8.30 13.35 6.00
CA LEU A 436 -7.22 13.48 6.99
C LEU A 436 -7.22 14.82 7.76
N THR A 437 -7.96 15.82 7.28
CA THR A 437 -8.17 17.12 7.95
C THR A 437 -9.57 17.26 8.54
N GLU A 438 -10.41 16.22 8.43
CA GLU A 438 -11.72 16.13 9.04
C GLU A 438 -11.58 16.15 10.57
N SER A 439 -12.38 17.01 11.21
CA SER A 439 -12.34 17.29 12.67
C SER A 439 -13.67 17.04 13.37
N HIS A 440 -14.76 16.89 12.62
CA HIS A 440 -16.09 16.65 13.12
C HIS A 440 -16.49 15.18 13.03
N CYS A 441 -16.55 14.57 11.83
CA CYS A 441 -16.99 13.18 11.71
C CYS A 441 -16.50 12.46 10.46
N TYR A 442 -15.66 11.42 10.64
CA TYR A 442 -15.20 10.57 9.54
C TYR A 442 -16.34 9.86 8.81
N ILE A 443 -17.42 9.46 9.51
CA ILE A 443 -18.55 8.77 8.88
C ILE A 443 -19.43 9.75 8.08
N ALA A 444 -19.74 10.93 8.62
CA ALA A 444 -20.48 11.96 7.89
C ALA A 444 -19.70 12.44 6.65
N PHE A 445 -18.37 12.57 6.76
CA PHE A 445 -17.50 12.85 5.62
C PHE A 445 -17.60 11.77 4.54
N LEU A 446 -17.44 10.49 4.90
CA LEU A 446 -17.52 9.38 3.95
C LEU A 446 -18.93 9.27 3.32
N ASN A 447 -19.98 9.44 4.11
CA ASN A 447 -21.36 9.40 3.64
C ASN A 447 -21.66 10.56 2.68
N LYS A 448 -21.15 11.76 2.95
CA LYS A 448 -21.23 12.92 2.05
C LYS A 448 -20.45 12.68 0.76
N HIS A 449 -19.28 12.05 0.83
CA HIS A 449 -18.43 11.74 -0.33
C HIS A 449 -19.07 10.71 -1.27
N TYR A 450 -19.65 9.63 -0.73
CA TYR A 450 -20.30 8.58 -1.52
C TYR A 450 -21.80 8.81 -1.81
N GLN A 451 -22.40 9.87 -1.24
CA GLN A 451 -23.86 10.11 -1.20
C GLN A 451 -24.62 8.89 -0.65
N ASN A 452 -24.15 8.36 0.49
CA ASN A 452 -24.78 7.23 1.16
C ASN A 452 -26.21 7.60 1.60
N PRO A 453 -27.25 6.80 1.27
CA PRO A 453 -28.59 6.98 1.82
C PRO A 453 -28.69 6.42 3.27
N PRO A 454 -29.62 6.93 4.10
CA PRO A 454 -30.55 8.02 3.81
C PRO A 454 -29.85 9.39 3.92
N LEU A 455 -30.12 10.29 2.98
CA LEU A 455 -29.43 11.59 2.90
C LEU A 455 -29.71 12.51 4.11
N SER A 456 -30.80 12.27 4.84
CA SER A 456 -31.20 13.01 6.05
C SER A 456 -30.26 12.80 7.25
N THR A 457 -29.63 11.64 7.41
CA THR A 457 -28.68 11.37 8.51
C THR A 457 -27.22 11.29 8.07
N SER A 458 -26.97 11.26 6.76
CA SER A 458 -25.62 11.18 6.19
C SER A 458 -24.76 12.44 6.36
N SER A 459 -25.37 13.59 6.65
CA SER A 459 -24.66 14.82 7.05
C SER A 459 -24.44 14.94 8.56
N LEU A 460 -25.19 14.20 9.38
CA LEU A 460 -25.14 14.24 10.84
C LEU A 460 -23.95 13.43 11.37
N ASP A 461 -23.43 13.82 12.54
CA ASP A 461 -22.34 13.11 13.20
C ASP A 461 -22.77 11.75 13.78
N CYS A 462 -21.85 10.99 14.39
CA CYS A 462 -22.20 9.65 14.88
C CYS A 462 -23.23 9.67 16.02
N ILE A 463 -23.24 10.71 16.84
CA ILE A 463 -24.13 10.83 18.00
C ILE A 463 -25.50 11.34 17.53
N ALA A 464 -25.52 12.41 16.74
CA ALA A 464 -26.76 13.00 16.21
C ALA A 464 -27.52 12.07 15.23
N ALA A 465 -26.82 11.14 14.57
CA ALA A 465 -27.44 10.10 13.74
C ALA A 465 -27.76 8.79 14.49
N ASN A 466 -27.53 8.72 15.80
CA ASN A 466 -27.68 7.51 16.63
C ASN A 466 -26.97 6.26 16.03
N ARG A 467 -25.71 6.40 15.62
CA ARG A 467 -24.93 5.30 15.04
C ARG A 467 -24.41 4.38 16.14
N ALA A 468 -24.66 3.08 15.99
CA ALA A 468 -24.29 2.04 16.96
C ALA A 468 -22.80 2.01 17.36
N LEU A 469 -21.89 2.49 16.50
CA LEU A 469 -20.45 2.52 16.80
C LEU A 469 -19.79 3.83 16.33
N PRO A 470 -19.68 4.85 17.21
CA PRO A 470 -19.09 6.15 16.86
C PRO A 470 -17.62 6.09 16.39
N CYS A 471 -17.28 6.90 15.39
CA CYS A 471 -15.89 7.14 14.97
C CYS A 471 -15.11 7.94 16.03
N SER A 472 -13.78 7.83 16.03
CA SER A 472 -12.96 8.34 17.15
C SER A 472 -13.08 9.86 17.39
N LEU A 473 -13.41 10.67 16.37
CA LEU A 473 -13.69 12.11 16.55
C LEU A 473 -14.97 12.37 17.35
N CYS A 474 -16.04 11.63 17.05
CA CYS A 474 -17.31 11.73 17.78
C CYS A 474 -17.17 11.16 19.19
N LEU A 475 -16.40 10.08 19.34
CA LEU A 475 -16.10 9.48 20.63
C LEU A 475 -15.33 10.44 21.53
N GLN A 476 -14.26 11.07 21.00
CA GLN A 476 -13.46 12.06 21.74
C GLN A 476 -14.29 13.28 22.18
N ARG A 477 -15.31 13.70 21.41
CA ARG A 477 -16.21 14.80 21.80
C ARG A 477 -17.32 14.43 22.78
N SER A 478 -17.62 13.14 22.93
CA SER A 478 -18.69 12.65 23.81
C SER A 478 -18.17 12.03 25.10
N GLU A 479 -16.85 12.00 25.29
CA GLU A 479 -16.12 11.48 26.45
C GLU A 479 -16.43 9.99 26.79
N GLN A 480 -17.09 9.29 25.86
CA GLN A 480 -17.39 7.87 25.95
C GLN A 480 -16.11 7.04 25.74
N ASN A 481 -15.99 5.93 26.46
CA ASN A 481 -14.97 4.91 26.20
C ASN A 481 -15.60 3.67 25.57
N LEU A 482 -14.99 3.16 24.50
CA LEU A 482 -15.35 1.91 23.85
C LEU A 482 -14.19 0.93 23.96
N ASP A 483 -14.41 -0.19 24.64
CA ASP A 483 -13.49 -1.32 24.59
C ASP A 483 -13.77 -2.19 23.35
N PHE A 484 -12.71 -2.84 22.88
CA PHE A 484 -12.75 -3.82 21.80
C PHE A 484 -12.00 -5.06 22.29
N PRO A 485 -12.65 -5.93 23.07
CA PRO A 485 -12.03 -7.12 23.63
C PRO A 485 -11.65 -8.14 22.56
N ALA A 486 -10.85 -9.13 22.98
CA ALA A 486 -10.59 -10.33 22.21
C ALA A 486 -11.82 -11.27 22.25
N PRO A 487 -12.10 -12.06 21.19
CA PRO A 487 -13.05 -13.16 21.26
C PRO A 487 -12.74 -14.12 22.44
N PRO A 488 -13.75 -14.73 23.10
CA PRO A 488 -13.52 -15.62 24.25
C PRO A 488 -12.51 -16.75 23.98
N ASP A 489 -12.58 -17.38 22.81
CA ASP A 489 -11.69 -18.49 22.40
C ASP A 489 -10.28 -18.04 21.94
N THR A 490 -9.89 -16.79 22.22
CA THR A 490 -8.58 -16.29 21.81
C THR A 490 -7.47 -17.01 22.58
N PRO A 491 -6.56 -17.73 21.89
CA PRO A 491 -5.54 -18.52 22.56
C PRO A 491 -4.55 -17.58 23.26
N ARG A 492 -4.17 -17.92 24.50
CA ARG A 492 -3.19 -17.14 25.27
C ARG A 492 -1.87 -17.03 24.51
N PHE A 493 -1.65 -15.90 23.87
CA PHE A 493 -0.44 -15.65 23.11
C PHE A 493 0.78 -15.53 24.03
N PRO A 494 1.98 -15.93 23.57
CA PRO A 494 3.21 -15.64 24.30
C PRO A 494 3.36 -14.13 24.55
N PRO A 495 3.82 -13.73 25.75
CA PRO A 495 4.08 -12.32 26.04
C PRO A 495 5.08 -11.78 25.01
N LEU A 496 4.90 -10.52 24.63
CA LEU A 496 5.91 -9.82 23.83
C LEU A 496 7.13 -9.64 24.74
N ALA A 497 8.31 -9.99 24.23
CA ALA A 497 9.55 -9.61 24.89
C ALA A 497 9.56 -8.08 24.98
N ALA A 498 9.88 -7.55 26.16
CA ALA A 498 10.06 -6.12 26.31
C ALA A 498 11.09 -5.64 25.27
N PRO A 499 10.82 -4.56 24.52
CA PRO A 499 11.89 -3.95 23.75
C PRO A 499 13.00 -3.56 24.73
N ASP A 500 14.24 -3.98 24.47
CA ASP A 500 15.42 -3.65 25.30
C ASP A 500 15.36 -2.16 25.64
N SER A 501 15.02 -1.81 26.89
CA SER A 501 14.80 -0.43 27.28
C SER A 501 16.15 0.26 27.33
N SER A 502 16.54 0.86 26.20
CA SER A 502 17.78 1.61 26.06
C SER A 502 17.75 2.76 27.07
N SER A 503 18.49 2.55 28.15
CA SER A 503 18.59 3.49 29.27
C SER A 503 18.94 4.87 28.70
N LYS A 504 18.10 5.88 29.00
CA LYS A 504 18.42 7.28 28.68
C LYS A 504 19.85 7.54 29.16
N PRO A 505 20.78 7.97 28.29
CA PRO A 505 22.17 8.13 28.71
C PRO A 505 22.24 9.18 29.81
N ALA A 506 22.84 8.81 30.95
CA ALA A 506 23.14 9.75 32.01
C ALA A 506 24.09 10.85 31.48
N ASN A 507 23.97 12.06 32.03
CA ASN A 507 24.81 13.19 31.62
C ASN A 507 26.27 12.99 32.05
N SER A 508 27.09 12.37 31.21
CA SER A 508 28.56 12.42 31.30
C SER A 508 29.11 13.61 30.50
N SER A 509 30.28 14.10 30.89
CA SER A 509 30.90 15.29 30.28
C SER A 509 31.22 15.10 28.78
N SER A 510 31.21 16.19 28.02
CA SER A 510 31.29 16.17 26.55
C SER A 510 32.57 15.55 25.97
N LYS A 511 33.65 15.44 26.76
CA LYS A 511 34.93 14.86 26.32
C LYS A 511 34.86 13.36 26.01
N SER A 512 33.93 12.60 26.62
CA SER A 512 33.85 11.14 26.47
C SER A 512 33.01 10.64 25.29
N ARG A 513 32.36 11.55 24.53
CA ARG A 513 31.39 11.18 23.50
C ARG A 513 31.99 11.24 22.08
N LEU A 514 31.47 10.39 21.20
CA LEU A 514 31.76 10.46 19.76
C LEU A 514 31.08 11.67 19.11
N THR A 515 31.78 12.34 18.21
CA THR A 515 31.20 13.35 17.30
C THR A 515 30.29 12.69 16.25
N ARG A 516 29.59 13.51 15.44
CA ARG A 516 28.67 13.04 14.40
C ARG A 516 29.36 12.14 13.37
N ASP A 517 30.57 12.51 12.95
CA ASP A 517 31.28 11.81 11.88
C ASP A 517 32.18 10.68 12.42
N GLU A 518 32.75 10.80 13.63
CA GLU A 518 33.32 9.66 14.36
C GLU A 518 32.28 8.54 14.57
N ARG A 519 31.05 8.88 14.99
CA ARG A 519 29.96 7.91 15.14
C ARG A 519 29.54 7.27 13.82
N LYS A 520 29.71 7.97 12.70
CA LYS A 520 29.43 7.47 11.34
C LYS A 520 30.54 6.54 10.85
N LEU A 521 31.81 6.85 11.17
CA LEU A 521 32.99 6.00 10.93
C LEU A 521 32.92 4.71 11.74
N ALA A 522 32.80 4.80 13.06
CA ALA A 522 32.69 3.64 13.95
C ALA A 522 31.50 2.73 13.55
N LYS A 523 30.36 3.30 13.17
CA LYS A 523 29.19 2.55 12.68
C LYS A 523 29.47 1.81 11.36
N LYS A 524 30.25 2.39 10.45
CA LYS A 524 30.73 1.73 9.21
C LYS A 524 31.60 0.52 9.55
N HIS A 525 32.44 0.59 10.58
CA HIS A 525 33.35 -0.49 10.98
C HIS A 525 32.64 -1.61 11.72
N LEU A 526 31.74 -1.30 12.66
CA LEU A 526 30.82 -2.27 13.26
C LEU A 526 29.95 -2.98 12.20
N GLN A 527 29.48 -2.26 11.17
CA GLN A 527 28.76 -2.85 10.04
C GLN A 527 29.64 -3.75 9.15
N LYS A 528 30.92 -3.42 8.92
CA LYS A 528 31.88 -4.33 8.25
C LYS A 528 31.99 -5.63 9.06
N PHE A 529 32.28 -5.53 10.36
CA PHE A 529 32.45 -6.66 11.28
C PHE A 529 31.23 -7.61 11.27
N GLY A 530 30.00 -7.08 11.37
CA GLY A 530 28.78 -7.89 11.28
C GLY A 530 28.64 -8.70 9.98
N THR A 531 29.25 -8.24 8.87
CA THR A 531 29.32 -9.01 7.60
C THR A 531 30.32 -10.16 7.70
N ARG A 532 31.52 -9.89 8.25
CA ARG A 532 32.59 -10.90 8.41
C ARG A 532 32.12 -12.01 9.36
N LEU A 533 31.46 -11.64 10.46
CA LEU A 533 30.86 -12.57 11.40
C LEU A 533 29.78 -13.44 10.74
N GLN A 534 28.87 -12.85 9.96
CA GLN A 534 27.88 -13.60 9.19
C GLN A 534 28.56 -14.64 8.26
N GLN A 535 29.58 -14.24 7.51
CA GLN A 535 30.29 -15.13 6.58
C GLN A 535 31.00 -16.29 7.30
N LEU A 536 31.58 -16.05 8.47
CA LEU A 536 32.22 -17.07 9.30
C LEU A 536 31.20 -18.07 9.89
N GLU A 537 30.07 -17.58 10.39
CA GLU A 537 29.03 -18.41 10.99
C GLU A 537 28.17 -19.16 9.95
N HIS A 538 28.01 -18.62 8.74
CA HIS A 538 27.44 -19.36 7.60
C HIS A 538 28.34 -20.53 7.19
N LYS A 539 29.68 -20.34 7.12
CA LYS A 539 30.64 -21.43 6.86
C LYS A 539 30.64 -22.53 7.94
N ARG A 540 30.15 -22.22 9.15
CA ARG A 540 29.95 -23.18 10.25
C ARG A 540 28.59 -23.91 10.18
N GLY A 541 27.79 -23.69 9.14
CA GLY A 541 26.50 -24.38 8.87
C GLY A 541 25.33 -24.02 9.80
N ARG A 542 25.58 -23.48 11.00
CA ARG A 542 24.58 -23.29 12.07
C ARG A 542 23.53 -22.20 11.79
N PHE A 543 23.76 -21.30 10.84
CA PHE A 543 22.98 -20.05 10.71
C PHE A 543 22.61 -19.62 9.28
N LEU A 544 22.62 -20.53 8.30
CA LEU A 544 22.54 -20.22 6.85
C LEU A 544 21.39 -19.28 6.42
N GLU A 545 20.24 -19.29 7.10
CA GLU A 545 19.08 -18.44 6.78
C GLU A 545 18.99 -17.12 7.60
N HIS A 546 19.94 -16.83 8.48
CA HIS A 546 19.82 -15.69 9.41
C HIS A 546 20.21 -14.35 8.75
N PRO A 547 19.46 -13.26 9.00
CA PRO A 547 19.77 -11.96 8.40
C PRO A 547 20.99 -11.29 9.06
N ARG A 548 21.77 -10.53 8.27
CA ARG A 548 23.00 -9.83 8.70
C ARG A 548 22.86 -9.01 9.99
N SER A 549 21.68 -8.43 10.23
CA SER A 549 21.35 -7.64 11.43
C SER A 549 21.24 -8.44 12.72
N LEU A 550 21.26 -9.78 12.66
CA LEU A 550 21.20 -10.65 13.82
C LEU A 550 22.60 -10.96 14.40
N PHE A 551 23.62 -11.01 13.55
CA PHE A 551 25.00 -11.30 13.95
C PHE A 551 25.63 -10.16 14.76
N LEU A 552 25.35 -8.90 14.42
CA LEU A 552 25.64 -7.74 15.27
C LEU A 552 24.41 -6.82 15.36
N PRO A 553 23.53 -7.00 16.36
CA PRO A 553 22.29 -6.23 16.50
C PRO A 553 22.48 -4.73 16.60
N SER A 554 21.50 -3.94 16.13
CA SER A 554 21.55 -2.48 16.17
C SER A 554 21.52 -1.89 17.59
N SER A 555 20.96 -2.61 18.57
CA SER A 555 21.05 -2.27 20.00
C SER A 555 22.50 -2.33 20.46
N ILE A 556 23.16 -3.48 20.30
CA ILE A 556 24.60 -3.68 20.55
C ILE A 556 25.45 -2.62 19.82
N GLN A 557 25.16 -2.33 18.54
CA GLN A 557 25.85 -1.27 17.81
C GLN A 557 25.66 0.12 18.46
N SER A 558 24.48 0.46 18.98
CA SER A 558 24.31 1.73 19.71
C SER A 558 25.11 1.72 21.00
N THR A 559 24.95 0.71 21.85
CA THR A 559 25.66 0.64 23.14
C THR A 559 27.18 0.73 22.97
N LEU A 560 27.73 0.11 21.92
CA LEU A 560 29.13 0.26 21.54
C LEU A 560 29.48 1.68 21.08
N LEU A 561 28.68 2.33 20.24
CA LEU A 561 28.89 3.71 19.80
C LEU A 561 28.69 4.74 20.92
N ASP A 562 27.90 4.39 21.94
CA ASP A 562 27.59 5.20 23.12
C ASP A 562 28.70 5.08 24.19
N LYS A 563 29.29 3.89 24.36
CA LYS A 563 30.44 3.63 25.26
C LYS A 563 31.81 3.58 24.57
N MET A 564 31.91 4.02 23.31
CA MET A 564 33.03 3.69 22.41
C MET A 564 34.42 4.06 22.97
N LEU A 565 34.53 5.18 23.68
CA LEU A 565 35.78 5.70 24.25
C LEU A 565 35.99 5.30 25.72
N SER A 566 35.08 4.52 26.30
CA SER A 566 35.14 4.00 27.68
C SER A 566 35.33 2.49 27.77
N ILE A 567 35.53 1.82 26.64
CA ILE A 567 35.91 0.40 26.56
C ILE A 567 37.43 0.34 26.51
N SER A 568 38.08 0.16 27.65
CA SER A 568 39.54 0.14 27.83
C SER A 568 40.12 -1.27 28.00
N SER A 569 39.26 -2.24 28.35
CA SER A 569 39.60 -3.64 28.55
C SER A 569 38.62 -4.59 27.85
N LEU A 570 39.02 -5.84 27.66
CA LEU A 570 38.12 -6.90 27.19
C LEU A 570 36.95 -7.15 28.16
N SER A 571 37.13 -6.86 29.47
CA SER A 571 36.06 -6.96 30.48
C SER A 571 35.01 -5.86 30.31
N ASP A 572 35.44 -4.65 29.99
CA ASP A 572 34.57 -3.49 29.71
C ASP A 572 33.72 -3.77 28.46
N LEU A 573 34.31 -4.42 27.45
CA LEU A 573 33.56 -4.89 26.30
C LEU A 573 32.56 -5.99 26.69
N GLN A 574 33.01 -7.05 27.37
CA GLN A 574 32.16 -8.18 27.74
C GLN A 574 30.95 -7.77 28.57
N SER A 575 31.12 -6.85 29.52
CA SER A 575 30.02 -6.26 30.31
C SER A 575 29.14 -5.34 29.45
N THR A 576 29.71 -4.61 28.48
CA THR A 576 28.95 -3.77 27.54
C THR A 576 28.11 -4.58 26.55
N VAL A 577 28.56 -5.79 26.15
CA VAL A 577 27.84 -6.66 25.18
C VAL A 577 27.31 -7.94 25.82
N HIS A 578 26.96 -7.91 27.11
CA HIS A 578 26.51 -9.10 27.86
C HIS A 578 25.27 -9.80 27.26
N THR A 579 24.38 -9.08 26.56
CA THR A 579 23.22 -9.64 25.83
C THR A 579 23.53 -10.15 24.42
N TRP A 580 24.77 -10.01 23.93
CA TRP A 580 25.13 -10.37 22.56
C TRP A 580 25.44 -11.87 22.42
N ARG A 581 24.56 -12.59 21.71
CA ARG A 581 24.63 -14.05 21.48
C ARG A 581 25.99 -14.59 21.00
N HIS A 582 26.82 -13.77 20.36
CA HIS A 582 28.14 -14.18 19.85
C HIS A 582 29.32 -13.76 20.75
N ARG A 583 29.06 -13.22 21.95
CA ARG A 583 30.08 -12.80 22.93
C ARG A 583 31.16 -13.87 23.12
N ASP A 584 30.78 -15.05 23.58
CA ASP A 584 31.75 -16.08 24.04
C ASP A 584 32.60 -16.65 22.89
N SER A 585 32.17 -16.46 21.64
CA SER A 585 32.84 -16.97 20.44
C SER A 585 33.57 -15.90 19.61
N HIS A 586 33.21 -14.61 19.76
CA HIS A 586 33.70 -13.52 18.89
C HIS A 586 33.99 -12.20 19.62
N CYS A 587 33.90 -12.12 20.95
CA CYS A 587 34.18 -10.89 21.72
C CYS A 587 35.63 -10.40 21.54
N MET A 588 36.61 -11.30 21.43
CA MET A 588 38.01 -10.90 21.17
C MET A 588 38.17 -10.23 19.79
N SER A 589 37.55 -10.77 18.75
CA SER A 589 37.59 -10.18 17.41
C SER A 589 36.77 -8.89 17.29
N LEU A 590 35.73 -8.73 18.13
CA LEU A 590 35.04 -7.45 18.27
C LEU A 590 35.93 -6.42 19.00
N TYR A 591 36.67 -6.83 20.03
CA TYR A 591 37.60 -5.98 20.77
C TYR A 591 38.70 -5.40 19.88
N GLN A 592 39.27 -6.22 19.00
CA GLN A 592 40.24 -5.78 17.99
C GLN A 592 39.67 -4.66 17.10
N VAL A 593 38.45 -4.81 16.57
CA VAL A 593 37.77 -3.78 15.76
C VAL A 593 37.45 -2.51 16.58
N ILE A 594 37.30 -2.63 17.90
CA ILE A 594 37.09 -1.47 18.79
C ILE A 594 38.40 -0.70 19.00
N LEU A 595 39.52 -1.40 19.20
CA LEU A 595 40.85 -0.78 19.27
C LEU A 595 41.24 -0.12 17.92
N GLU A 596 40.92 -0.75 16.78
CA GLU A 596 41.06 -0.14 15.44
C GLU A 596 40.30 1.20 15.36
N ILE A 597 39.00 1.20 15.72
CA ILE A 597 38.15 2.40 15.72
C ILE A 597 38.68 3.48 16.68
N GLN A 598 39.12 3.11 17.88
CA GLN A 598 39.68 4.04 18.86
C GLN A 598 40.99 4.67 18.37
N THR A 599 41.84 3.90 17.70
CA THR A 599 43.10 4.38 17.13
C THR A 599 42.84 5.36 15.98
N GLU A 600 41.94 5.01 15.05
CA GLU A 600 41.55 5.87 13.91
C GLU A 600 40.97 7.21 14.41
N ILE A 601 40.10 7.18 15.43
CA ILE A 601 39.53 8.38 16.07
C ILE A 601 40.59 9.16 16.89
N GLY A 602 41.60 8.49 17.44
CA GLY A 602 42.71 9.12 18.14
C GLY A 602 43.56 9.98 17.19
N VAL A 603 43.95 9.42 16.05
CA VAL A 603 44.71 10.12 15.00
C VAL A 603 43.90 11.32 14.46
N ASP A 604 42.63 11.12 14.05
CA ASP A 604 41.73 12.19 13.60
C ASP A 604 41.68 13.37 14.61
N ARG A 605 41.62 13.06 15.91
CA ARG A 605 41.52 14.07 16.99
C ARG A 605 42.83 14.79 17.25
N ASP A 606 43.95 14.10 17.11
CA ASP A 606 45.29 14.65 17.34
C ASP A 606 45.75 15.51 16.15
N GLU A 607 45.54 15.06 14.90
CA GLU A 607 45.72 15.90 13.70
C GLU A 607 44.84 17.16 13.79
N ALA A 608 43.57 17.02 14.17
CA ALA A 608 42.68 18.16 14.36
C ALA A 608 43.10 19.06 15.55
N ARG A 609 43.85 18.56 16.54
CA ARG A 609 44.43 19.37 17.62
C ARG A 609 45.65 20.14 17.10
N GLU A 610 46.53 19.50 16.35
CA GLU A 610 47.72 20.13 15.78
C GLU A 610 47.36 21.20 14.74
N ALA A 611 46.40 20.95 13.85
CA ALA A 611 45.90 21.95 12.92
C ALA A 611 45.33 23.19 13.63
N ARG A 612 44.60 23.02 14.75
CA ARG A 612 44.12 24.13 15.58
C ARG A 612 45.25 24.86 16.30
N ASN A 613 46.25 24.14 16.81
CA ASN A 613 47.43 24.74 17.43
C ASN A 613 48.28 25.52 16.42
N ALA A 614 48.43 25.01 15.20
CA ALA A 614 49.11 25.69 14.10
C ALA A 614 48.35 26.96 13.68
N ALA A 615 47.02 26.89 13.51
CA ALA A 615 46.20 28.07 13.22
C ALA A 615 46.23 29.12 14.35
N ALA A 616 46.25 28.69 15.62
CA ALA A 616 46.40 29.60 16.76
C ALA A 616 47.80 30.24 16.83
N ARG A 617 48.87 29.52 16.44
CA ARG A 617 50.22 30.07 16.30
C ARG A 617 50.31 31.06 15.14
N ALA A 618 49.71 30.75 13.99
CA ALA A 618 49.63 31.65 12.84
C ALA A 618 48.90 32.95 13.22
N LYS A 619 47.70 32.86 13.82
CA LYS A 619 46.93 34.05 14.21
C LYS A 619 47.60 34.91 15.29
N ARG A 620 48.42 34.31 16.18
CA ARG A 620 49.28 35.08 17.10
C ARG A 620 50.46 35.76 16.40
N ARG A 621 50.99 35.17 15.33
CA ARG A 621 52.04 35.76 14.50
C ARG A 621 51.51 36.86 13.58
N GLU A 622 50.27 36.74 13.12
CA GLU A 622 49.53 37.81 12.44
C GLU A 622 49.24 38.97 13.40
N LYS A 623 48.77 38.73 14.65
CA LYS A 623 48.55 39.83 15.60
C LYS A 623 49.83 40.58 15.93
N ARG A 624 50.94 39.87 16.20
CA ARG A 624 52.24 40.52 16.42
C ARG A 624 52.70 41.34 15.23
N LYS A 625 52.46 40.88 13.99
CA LYS A 625 52.76 41.64 12.79
C LYS A 625 51.86 42.84 12.53
N ALA A 626 50.74 42.97 13.24
CA ALA A 626 49.91 44.16 13.23
C ALA A 626 50.35 45.14 14.34
N GLU A 627 50.65 44.61 15.54
CA GLU A 627 51.25 45.36 16.65
C GLU A 627 52.59 45.99 16.20
N GLU A 628 53.48 45.22 15.58
CA GLU A 628 54.76 45.65 14.98
C GLU A 628 54.61 46.64 13.80
N THR A 629 53.39 46.93 13.31
CA THR A 629 53.14 47.96 12.27
C THR A 629 52.32 49.15 12.78
N GLU A 630 51.71 49.04 13.96
CA GLU A 630 51.10 50.19 14.65
C GLU A 630 52.23 51.01 15.33
N ASP A 631 53.23 50.34 15.93
CA ASP A 631 54.42 50.99 16.50
C ASP A 631 55.28 51.74 15.43
N ASP A 632 55.37 51.23 14.20
CA ASP A 632 56.13 51.84 13.08
C ASP A 632 55.40 53.06 12.45
N GLU A 633 54.10 53.26 12.71
CA GLU A 633 53.34 54.42 12.21
C GLU A 633 53.24 55.57 13.24
N GLU A 634 53.39 55.31 14.56
CA GLU A 634 53.37 56.38 15.59
C GLU A 634 54.69 57.17 15.72
N GLU A 635 55.85 56.68 15.24
CA GLU A 635 57.11 57.47 15.21
C GLU A 635 57.22 58.43 13.99
N ALA A 636 56.18 58.54 13.13
CA ALA A 636 56.24 59.28 11.87
C ALA A 636 55.50 60.65 11.84
N ASP A 637 54.68 60.97 12.84
CA ASP A 637 53.74 62.10 12.83
C ASP A 637 54.12 63.28 13.77
N GLU A 638 55.38 63.36 14.25
CA GLU A 638 55.94 64.54 14.95
C GLU A 638 57.11 65.21 14.19
N ASP A 639 56.87 65.82 13.02
CA ASP A 639 57.69 66.96 12.52
C ASP A 639 57.07 67.68 11.28
N GLY A 640 56.89 69.02 11.34
CA GLY A 640 56.83 69.91 10.16
C GLY A 640 55.46 70.45 9.69
N GLU A 641 55.13 71.70 10.08
CA GLU A 641 54.19 72.59 9.36
C GLU A 641 54.95 73.53 8.38
N ASP A 642 54.18 74.26 7.53
CA ASP A 642 54.60 75.32 6.57
C ASP A 642 55.48 74.86 5.36
N ASP A 643 55.45 75.49 4.17
CA ASP A 643 55.12 76.87 3.77
C ASP A 643 54.42 76.92 2.38
N ALA A 644 54.19 78.11 1.79
CA ALA A 644 53.14 78.37 0.79
C ALA A 644 53.58 78.92 -0.60
N SER A 645 52.56 79.27 -1.43
CA SER A 645 52.51 80.22 -2.57
C SER A 645 52.59 79.74 -4.05
N GLU A 646 51.56 80.16 -4.82
CA GLU A 646 51.55 80.84 -6.15
C GLU A 646 52.44 80.36 -7.35
N ASN A 647 52.02 80.29 -8.63
CA ASN A 647 50.75 80.36 -9.42
C ASN A 647 50.98 79.51 -10.74
N ASP A 648 50.39 79.61 -11.96
CA ASP A 648 49.37 80.47 -12.61
C ASP A 648 48.80 79.88 -13.94
N GLU A 649 47.81 80.58 -14.53
CA GLU A 649 47.30 80.67 -15.94
C GLU A 649 46.93 79.47 -16.86
N MET A 650 45.73 79.62 -17.46
CA MET A 650 45.26 79.30 -18.83
C MET A 650 45.06 77.85 -19.39
N ASP A 651 43.80 77.41 -19.32
CA ASP A 651 42.86 77.13 -20.45
C ASP A 651 43.08 75.95 -21.47
N VAL A 652 41.96 75.64 -22.15
CA VAL A 652 41.74 74.85 -23.38
C VAL A 652 41.52 73.33 -23.22
N SER A 653 40.34 72.92 -23.69
CA SER A 653 39.82 71.55 -23.72
C SER A 653 40.68 70.50 -24.46
N ARG A 654 40.62 69.23 -23.98
CA ARG A 654 40.17 68.06 -24.78
C ARG A 654 40.13 66.76 -23.96
N ASN A 655 39.16 65.90 -24.23
CA ASN A 655 39.02 64.56 -23.62
C ASN A 655 38.96 63.46 -24.71
N PRO A 656 39.97 62.58 -24.85
CA PRO A 656 40.00 61.53 -25.87
C PRO A 656 39.90 60.10 -25.32
N SER A 657 38.84 59.39 -25.70
CA SER A 657 38.72 57.92 -25.54
C SER A 657 39.64 57.14 -26.51
N LYS A 658 40.15 55.94 -26.12
CA LYS A 658 40.00 54.62 -26.85
C LYS A 658 41.06 53.54 -26.55
N LYS A 659 40.58 52.27 -26.48
CA LYS A 659 41.23 50.97 -26.83
C LYS A 659 42.45 50.53 -25.96
N ALA A 660 42.75 49.27 -25.62
CA ALA A 660 42.38 47.89 -26.02
C ALA A 660 43.34 47.17 -27.01
N LYS A 661 43.56 45.85 -26.75
CA LYS A 661 44.36 44.83 -27.52
C LYS A 661 45.90 44.85 -27.26
N HIS A 662 46.71 43.78 -27.45
CA HIS A 662 46.48 42.42 -28.04
C HIS A 662 47.59 41.36 -27.72
N THR A 663 47.22 40.06 -27.54
CA THR A 663 48.00 38.81 -27.88
C THR A 663 49.40 38.56 -27.26
N PRO A 664 50.13 37.42 -27.48
CA PRO A 664 50.00 36.26 -28.42
C PRO A 664 49.69 34.90 -27.72
N LEU A 665 49.42 33.74 -28.35
CA LEU A 665 49.84 33.06 -29.61
C LEU A 665 51.34 32.63 -29.61
N ASP A 666 51.74 31.47 -30.13
CA ASP A 666 51.07 30.17 -30.39
C ASP A 666 52.19 29.13 -30.60
N ASP A 667 52.12 27.90 -30.07
CA ASP A 667 52.87 26.75 -30.64
C ASP A 667 52.38 25.37 -30.14
N LEU A 668 52.77 24.31 -30.86
CA LEU A 668 52.19 22.96 -30.80
C LEU A 668 53.08 21.93 -30.09
N THR A 669 52.44 20.97 -29.39
CA THR A 669 52.91 19.57 -29.39
C THR A 669 51.82 18.58 -28.98
N ASN A 670 51.81 17.38 -29.59
CA ASN A 670 50.81 16.35 -29.38
C ASN A 670 51.01 15.55 -28.07
N THR A 671 49.99 15.45 -27.21
CA THR A 671 49.73 14.23 -26.42
C THR A 671 48.23 13.94 -26.23
N THR A 672 47.69 13.03 -27.04
CA THR A 672 46.27 12.63 -27.02
C THR A 672 45.93 11.66 -25.87
N LYS A 673 45.64 12.18 -24.67
CA LYS A 673 45.09 11.37 -23.56
C LYS A 673 43.55 11.30 -23.60
N THR A 674 43.04 10.34 -24.38
CA THR A 674 41.60 10.03 -24.48
C THR A 674 41.03 9.55 -23.14
N ARG A 675 40.23 10.42 -22.48
CA ARG A 675 39.60 10.11 -21.19
C ARG A 675 38.43 9.14 -21.38
N LYS A 676 38.73 7.84 -21.39
CA LYS A 676 37.76 6.73 -21.61
C LYS A 676 36.49 6.88 -20.76
N LYS A 677 35.33 6.65 -21.38
CA LYS A 677 34.09 6.30 -20.66
C LYS A 677 34.32 4.99 -19.90
N PRO A 678 33.77 4.81 -18.68
CA PRO A 678 33.83 3.53 -17.99
C PRO A 678 32.91 2.51 -18.68
N GLU A 679 33.50 1.45 -19.23
CA GLU A 679 32.74 0.27 -19.68
C GLU A 679 32.31 -0.59 -18.48
N PRO A 680 31.13 -1.24 -18.53
CA PRO A 680 30.62 -2.05 -17.44
C PRO A 680 31.28 -3.44 -17.40
N GLN A 681 32.43 -3.57 -16.74
CA GLN A 681 33.10 -4.87 -16.62
C GLN A 681 32.48 -5.80 -15.57
N ARG A 682 32.04 -6.96 -16.06
CA ARG A 682 32.23 -8.32 -15.48
C ARG A 682 31.84 -8.54 -14.01
N SER A 683 30.60 -9.01 -13.81
CA SER A 683 30.26 -9.93 -12.69
C SER A 683 29.34 -11.10 -13.09
N ALA A 684 28.62 -10.99 -14.22
CA ALA A 684 27.62 -11.98 -14.65
C ALA A 684 28.17 -13.37 -15.02
N ALA A 685 29.49 -13.52 -15.25
CA ALA A 685 30.10 -14.79 -15.64
C ALA A 685 30.27 -15.77 -14.47
N LEU A 686 30.57 -15.27 -13.26
CA LEU A 686 30.84 -16.11 -12.08
C LEU A 686 29.58 -16.68 -11.41
N ILE A 687 28.41 -16.13 -11.72
CA ILE A 687 27.12 -16.58 -11.16
C ILE A 687 26.53 -17.75 -12.00
N ALA A 688 26.94 -17.87 -13.26
CA ALA A 688 26.40 -18.86 -14.20
C ALA A 688 26.92 -20.30 -14.00
N GLN A 689 27.82 -20.52 -13.02
CA GLN A 689 28.44 -21.82 -12.74
C GLN A 689 27.86 -22.50 -11.47
N GLU A 690 27.13 -21.76 -10.64
CA GLU A 690 26.58 -22.24 -9.36
C GLU A 690 25.10 -22.68 -9.47
N TYR A 691 24.37 -22.21 -10.50
CA TYR A 691 22.98 -22.57 -10.76
C TYR A 691 22.76 -22.88 -12.25
N GLY A 692 22.13 -24.02 -12.53
CA GLY A 692 21.99 -24.59 -13.88
C GLY A 692 21.12 -23.78 -14.88
N PRO A 693 21.01 -24.23 -16.14
CA PRO A 693 20.58 -23.42 -17.29
C PRO A 693 19.10 -22.99 -17.33
N GLY A 694 18.33 -23.11 -16.24
CA GLY A 694 16.89 -22.84 -16.18
C GLY A 694 16.47 -21.38 -16.00
N TYR A 695 17.40 -20.40 -15.87
CA TYR A 695 17.06 -19.04 -15.41
C TYR A 695 17.44 -17.89 -16.36
N LYS A 696 17.00 -18.00 -17.62
CA LYS A 696 16.89 -16.89 -18.61
C LYS A 696 15.51 -16.99 -19.26
N THR A 697 14.70 -15.94 -19.43
CA THR A 697 14.87 -14.50 -19.16
C THR A 697 13.49 -13.85 -19.05
N ARG A 698 13.22 -12.99 -18.04
CA ARG A 698 11.98 -12.19 -18.02
C ARG A 698 12.07 -10.84 -17.27
N VAL A 699 13.04 -10.00 -17.63
CA VAL A 699 13.09 -8.58 -17.22
C VAL A 699 13.37 -7.69 -18.43
N ARG A 700 12.36 -7.54 -19.32
CA ARG A 700 12.27 -6.46 -20.34
C ARG A 700 10.93 -6.50 -21.10
N ARG A 701 9.86 -6.08 -20.43
CA ARG A 701 8.70 -5.32 -20.96
C ARG A 701 7.86 -4.89 -19.76
#